data_AF-A0A9E2YEX3-F1
#
_entry.id   AF-A0A9E2YEX3-F1
#
_cell.length_a   1.000
_cell.length_b   1.000
_cell.length_c   1.000
_cell.angle_alpha   90.00
_cell.angle_beta   90.00
_cell.angle_gamma   90.00
#
_symmetry.space_group_name_H-M   'P 1'
#
loop_
_entity.id
_entity.type
_entity.pdbx_description
1 polymer ?
#
loop_
_entity_poly.entity_id
_entity_poly.type
_entity_poly.pdbx_seq_one_letter_code
_entity_poly.pdbx_strand_id
1 'polypeptide(L)'
;MHADTEQVIERPSDLTASWLAAAIGAGPIADFSVERIGTGQMSECYRVSLSYADDAADSDRPESVVLKVAATDTVSRQTGLAMGLYEREVCFYGDIAPQLDGPIAPCYHAAVDTSTGVFDLLLGDAGPAVVGDEIEGATIEQARLVADQLGRLHGPLLGDSSLAQASWLNRESPLNQAMVATLYAGFVDRYGDQIAPEHRVVCERLVASFDGYLAAEGDPGRIQGLVHGDYRLDNMLFGTDEADRALTVVDWQTVSWGPALTDLSYFIGGSLSAQDRREHYEMLLRSYHEALGSAAPVTLDEVAEGVRRQSFFGVMMAIVSSMLVERTERGDRMFMTMLARHCDHVLETDALATLPEAEAPEPLQPTDDDELAHAATAEPLWSESWYADFVDAAQGLGGWFRIGLVANQQTAWVHALLCGPDMPTVAVDAQIPLPTDPWTLQHDSFEIGHSASAPLQTYRVDVRARAQSYPDPAALLRGEPGTPVEMTMNLAWATDGTPYKYRLTTRYEIPCTVSGTVTVNDTTYRVDSVRGQRDHSWGVRDWWSMDWIWSALHLDDGTHLHGVNIRIPGAPAFSIGYLQDADGLTELHTVHSRESFDVNGLPLNATVAYQPGEVAAEIEVRGQAPVRLVAADGRVSQFPRVWATVRTADGRGGVGWVEWNRNLGDKA
;
A
#
# COMPACT_ATOMS: atom_id res chain seq x y z
N MET A 1 -18.43 -31.21 21.32
CA MET A 1 -17.78 -29.94 21.69
C MET A 1 -17.97 -29.78 23.19
N HIS A 2 -16.88 -29.85 23.96
CA HIS A 2 -16.88 -29.69 25.42
C HIS A 2 -16.88 -28.19 25.74
N ALA A 3 -17.58 -27.77 26.80
CA ALA A 3 -17.68 -26.36 27.21
C ALA A 3 -16.32 -25.70 27.53
N ASP A 4 -15.27 -26.50 27.78
CA ASP A 4 -13.93 -26.00 28.11
C ASP A 4 -13.10 -25.56 26.88
N THR A 5 -13.48 -25.94 25.65
CA THR A 5 -12.73 -25.58 24.42
C THR A 5 -13.38 -24.44 23.62
N GLU A 6 -14.36 -23.73 24.19
CA GLU A 6 -14.97 -22.54 23.55
C GLU A 6 -14.09 -21.28 23.69
N GLN A 7 -13.08 -21.32 24.55
CA GLN A 7 -12.19 -20.19 24.82
C GLN A 7 -10.96 -20.21 23.89
N VAL A 8 -10.78 -19.13 23.14
CA VAL A 8 -9.56 -18.85 22.36
C VAL A 8 -8.39 -18.57 23.30
N ILE A 9 -7.24 -19.18 23.03
CA ILE A 9 -6.01 -19.02 23.81
C ILE A 9 -5.24 -17.79 23.31
N GLU A 10 -5.16 -16.71 24.10
CA GLU A 10 -4.42 -15.51 23.68
C GLU A 10 -2.91 -15.65 23.90
N ARG A 11 -2.52 -16.39 24.95
CA ARG A 11 -1.11 -16.55 25.34
C ARG A 11 -0.87 -17.89 26.03
N PRO A 12 0.39 -18.37 26.08
CA PRO A 12 0.71 -19.66 26.70
C PRO A 12 0.25 -19.82 28.15
N SER A 13 0.20 -18.73 28.93
CA SER A 13 -0.23 -18.77 30.33
C SER A 13 -1.72 -19.05 30.52
N ASP A 14 -2.51 -18.97 29.45
CA ASP A 14 -3.94 -19.28 29.48
C ASP A 14 -4.19 -20.79 29.33
N LEU A 15 -3.18 -21.58 28.91
CA LEU A 15 -3.26 -23.04 28.82
C LEU A 15 -3.46 -23.67 30.20
N THR A 16 -4.27 -24.73 30.24
CA THR A 16 -4.42 -25.61 31.40
C THR A 16 -4.33 -27.07 30.97
N ALA A 17 -3.93 -27.95 31.89
CA ALA A 17 -3.83 -29.38 31.59
C ALA A 17 -5.20 -29.99 31.21
N SER A 18 -6.29 -29.52 31.81
CA SER A 18 -7.66 -29.93 31.45
C SER A 18 -8.05 -29.47 30.05
N TRP A 19 -7.68 -28.24 29.67
CA TRP A 19 -7.95 -27.73 28.33
C TRP A 19 -7.17 -28.51 27.27
N LEU A 20 -5.87 -28.75 27.49
CA LEU A 20 -5.03 -29.55 26.58
C LEU A 20 -5.57 -30.98 26.44
N ALA A 21 -5.99 -31.60 27.55
CA ALA A 21 -6.57 -32.95 27.52
C ALA A 21 -7.87 -33.00 26.72
N ALA A 22 -8.71 -31.96 26.84
CA ALA A 22 -9.97 -31.85 26.10
C ALA A 22 -9.75 -31.58 24.60
N ALA A 23 -8.79 -30.71 24.26
CA ALA A 23 -8.46 -30.36 22.88
C ALA A 23 -7.80 -31.53 22.13
N ILE A 24 -6.81 -32.18 22.74
CA ILE A 24 -6.07 -33.29 22.12
C ILE A 24 -6.90 -34.57 22.10
N GLY A 25 -7.70 -34.82 23.15
CA GLY A 25 -8.57 -36.00 23.23
C GLY A 25 -7.85 -37.33 23.49
N ALA A 26 -6.55 -37.32 23.82
CA ALA A 26 -5.72 -38.52 23.97
C ALA A 26 -5.59 -39.06 25.42
N GLY A 27 -6.26 -38.43 26.38
CA GLY A 27 -6.27 -38.85 27.79
C GLY A 27 -6.01 -37.71 28.78
N PRO A 28 -6.04 -38.00 30.09
CA PRO A 28 -5.79 -36.99 31.12
C PRO A 28 -4.32 -36.57 31.15
N ILE A 29 -4.08 -35.25 31.11
CA ILE A 29 -2.75 -34.65 31.21
C ILE A 29 -2.52 -34.23 32.68
N ALA A 30 -1.41 -34.66 33.27
CA ALA A 30 -1.03 -34.33 34.64
C ALA A 30 -0.32 -32.97 34.71
N ASP A 31 0.60 -32.72 33.78
CA ASP A 31 1.41 -31.51 33.73
C ASP A 31 1.91 -31.24 32.29
N PHE A 32 2.36 -30.02 32.05
CA PHE A 32 2.96 -29.62 30.77
C PHE A 32 4.02 -28.53 30.95
N SER A 33 4.95 -28.45 30.01
CA SER A 33 5.94 -27.36 29.93
C SER A 33 5.87 -26.67 28.58
N VAL A 34 6.12 -25.37 28.57
CA VAL A 34 6.08 -24.56 27.35
C VAL A 34 7.45 -23.96 27.05
N GLU A 35 7.89 -24.09 25.81
CA GLU A 35 9.12 -23.51 25.27
C GLU A 35 8.80 -22.69 24.02
N ARG A 36 9.26 -21.43 23.95
CA ARG A 36 9.10 -20.60 22.75
C ARG A 36 10.01 -21.11 21.63
N ILE A 37 9.45 -21.30 20.45
CA ILE A 37 10.15 -21.79 19.26
C ILE A 37 9.90 -20.87 18.06
N GLY A 38 10.79 -20.92 17.08
CA GLY A 38 10.68 -20.11 15.86
C GLY A 38 11.00 -18.62 16.06
N THR A 39 10.99 -17.88 14.96
CA THR A 39 11.35 -16.45 14.88
C THR A 39 10.28 -15.61 14.17
N GLY A 40 9.03 -16.08 14.15
CA GLY A 40 7.91 -15.40 13.50
C GLY A 40 7.72 -13.97 14.02
N GLN A 41 7.48 -13.02 13.12
CA GLN A 41 7.20 -11.62 13.48
C GLN A 41 5.71 -11.34 13.67
N MET A 42 4.84 -12.05 12.93
CA MET A 42 3.38 -11.83 12.94
C MET A 42 2.62 -12.74 13.92
N SER A 43 3.24 -13.84 14.34
CA SER A 43 2.68 -14.82 15.27
C SER A 43 3.80 -15.47 16.08
N GLU A 44 3.46 -16.03 17.23
CA GLU A 44 4.41 -16.72 18.10
C GLU A 44 4.08 -18.21 18.17
N CYS A 45 5.13 -19.04 18.14
CA CYS A 45 5.01 -20.48 18.26
C CYS A 45 5.64 -20.96 19.57
N TYR A 46 5.00 -21.95 20.19
CA TYR A 46 5.41 -22.52 21.45
C TYR A 46 5.29 -24.04 21.39
N ARG A 47 6.37 -24.75 21.69
CA ARG A 47 6.34 -26.19 21.93
C ARG A 47 5.79 -26.46 23.32
N VAL A 48 4.79 -27.32 23.41
CA VAL A 48 4.16 -27.75 24.65
C VAL A 48 4.46 -29.24 24.85
N SER A 49 5.35 -29.57 25.78
CA SER A 49 5.65 -30.96 26.15
C SER A 49 4.65 -31.46 27.18
N LEU A 50 4.13 -32.68 26.98
CA LEU A 50 3.00 -33.22 27.72
C LEU A 50 3.42 -34.37 28.65
N SER A 51 2.91 -34.36 29.88
CA SER A 51 3.04 -35.46 30.83
C SER A 51 1.66 -36.02 31.16
N TYR A 52 1.36 -37.24 30.71
CA TYR A 52 0.06 -37.89 30.94
C TYR A 52 -0.07 -38.42 32.37
N ALA A 53 -1.28 -38.42 32.91
CA ALA A 53 -1.57 -38.86 34.28
C ALA A 53 -1.66 -40.38 34.44
N ASP A 54 -1.74 -41.11 33.33
CA ASP A 54 -1.82 -42.57 33.28
C ASP A 54 -0.63 -43.17 32.50
N ASP A 55 -0.20 -44.37 32.90
CA ASP A 55 0.88 -45.12 32.25
C ASP A 55 0.39 -45.90 31.01
N ALA A 56 -0.73 -45.50 30.41
CA ALA A 56 -1.25 -46.16 29.23
C ALA A 56 -0.32 -45.88 28.04
N ALA A 57 0.46 -46.88 27.65
CA ALA A 57 1.26 -46.86 26.44
C ALA A 57 0.32 -46.98 25.23
N ASP A 58 -0.05 -45.82 24.68
CA ASP A 58 -0.77 -45.71 23.41
C ASP A 58 0.14 -44.98 22.43
N SER A 59 0.40 -45.58 21.27
CA SER A 59 1.28 -45.02 20.24
C SER A 59 0.73 -43.73 19.63
N ASP A 60 -0.57 -43.47 19.81
CA ASP A 60 -1.26 -42.34 19.19
C ASP A 60 -1.29 -41.09 20.09
N ARG A 61 -0.63 -41.14 21.25
CA ARG A 61 -0.52 -40.00 22.19
C ARG A 61 0.67 -39.11 21.83
N PRO A 62 0.48 -37.82 21.50
CA PRO A 62 1.59 -36.92 21.25
C PRO A 62 2.38 -36.65 22.53
N GLU A 63 3.71 -36.75 22.47
CA GLU A 63 4.62 -36.31 23.55
C GLU A 63 4.72 -34.79 23.62
N SER A 64 4.52 -34.11 22.49
CA SER A 64 4.46 -32.66 22.39
C SER A 64 3.52 -32.17 21.29
N VAL A 65 3.04 -30.94 21.44
CA VAL A 65 2.25 -30.21 20.46
C VAL A 65 2.81 -28.79 20.30
N VAL A 66 2.44 -28.11 19.22
CA VAL A 66 2.82 -26.71 18.96
C VAL A 66 1.59 -25.83 19.12
N LEU A 67 1.66 -24.87 20.02
CA LEU A 67 0.71 -23.77 20.13
C LEU A 67 1.22 -22.60 19.28
N LYS A 68 0.42 -22.14 18.30
CA LYS A 68 0.64 -20.90 17.57
C LYS A 68 -0.42 -19.88 17.98
N VAL A 69 0.00 -18.67 18.35
CA VAL A 69 -0.88 -17.58 18.78
C VAL A 69 -0.48 -16.27 18.11
N ALA A 70 -1.38 -15.26 18.14
CA ALA A 70 -1.08 -13.92 17.67
C ALA A 70 0.14 -13.30 18.37
N ALA A 71 0.86 -12.41 17.67
CA ALA A 71 1.96 -11.66 18.27
C ALA A 71 1.50 -10.83 19.48
N THR A 72 2.31 -10.77 20.54
CA THR A 72 2.03 -9.88 21.68
C THR A 72 2.15 -8.40 21.33
N ASP A 73 2.95 -8.08 20.31
CA ASP A 73 3.05 -6.72 19.77
C ASP A 73 1.76 -6.32 19.07
N THR A 74 1.18 -5.18 19.48
CA THR A 74 -0.15 -4.78 19.04
C THR A 74 -0.17 -4.32 17.58
N VAL A 75 0.92 -3.75 17.08
CA VAL A 75 1.02 -3.31 15.67
C VAL A 75 1.09 -4.53 14.75
N SER A 76 1.95 -5.49 15.09
CA SER A 76 2.09 -6.75 14.36
C SER A 76 0.78 -7.53 14.32
N ARG A 77 0.08 -7.62 15.47
CA ARG A 77 -1.25 -8.23 15.58
C ARG A 77 -2.30 -7.54 14.72
N GLN A 78 -2.37 -6.22 14.76
CA GLN A 78 -3.34 -5.46 13.97
C GLN A 78 -3.07 -5.59 12.46
N THR A 79 -1.81 -5.61 12.03
CA THR A 79 -1.52 -5.77 10.58
C THR A 79 -1.81 -7.18 10.10
N GLY A 80 -1.54 -8.22 10.91
CA GLY A 80 -1.94 -9.60 10.59
C GLY A 80 -3.45 -9.77 10.46
N LEU A 81 -4.23 -9.12 11.33
CA LEU A 81 -5.70 -9.06 11.23
C LEU A 81 -6.16 -8.32 9.97
N ALA A 82 -5.63 -7.12 9.70
CA ALA A 82 -5.98 -6.32 8.53
C ALA A 82 -5.70 -7.08 7.22
N MET A 83 -4.60 -7.83 7.17
CA MET A 83 -4.23 -8.68 6.05
C MET A 83 -5.01 -10.01 5.99
N GLY A 84 -5.70 -10.40 7.06
CA GLY A 84 -6.48 -11.65 7.13
C GLY A 84 -5.65 -12.92 7.34
N LEU A 85 -4.40 -12.79 7.75
CA LEU A 85 -3.45 -13.90 7.85
C LEU A 85 -3.92 -14.96 8.87
N TYR A 86 -4.48 -14.50 10.00
CA TYR A 86 -4.94 -15.39 11.08
C TYR A 86 -6.19 -16.16 10.70
N GLU A 87 -7.18 -15.48 10.13
CA GLU A 87 -8.43 -16.10 9.68
C GLU A 87 -8.15 -17.18 8.61
N ARG A 88 -7.25 -16.89 7.66
CA ARG A 88 -6.83 -17.84 6.61
C ARG A 88 -6.24 -19.12 7.17
N GLU A 89 -5.27 -19.00 8.06
CA GLU A 89 -4.57 -20.17 8.61
C GLU A 89 -5.52 -21.03 9.46
N VAL A 90 -6.36 -20.39 10.29
CA VAL A 90 -7.36 -21.08 11.12
C VAL A 90 -8.40 -21.78 10.27
N CYS A 91 -8.96 -21.12 9.25
CA CYS A 91 -9.94 -21.72 8.36
C CYS A 91 -9.32 -22.83 7.50
N PHE A 92 -8.06 -22.71 7.08
CA PHE A 92 -7.36 -23.79 6.39
C PHE A 92 -7.30 -25.05 7.25
N TYR A 93 -6.82 -24.95 8.50
CA TYR A 93 -6.74 -26.10 9.40
C TYR A 93 -8.11 -26.64 9.84
N GLY A 94 -9.12 -25.77 9.97
CA GLY A 94 -10.48 -26.15 10.37
C GLY A 94 -11.30 -26.79 9.24
N ASP A 95 -11.24 -26.23 8.04
CA ASP A 95 -12.18 -26.54 6.96
C ASP A 95 -11.54 -27.33 5.82
N ILE A 96 -10.25 -27.10 5.50
CA ILE A 96 -9.58 -27.68 4.32
C ILE A 96 -8.70 -28.87 4.70
N ALA A 97 -7.77 -28.68 5.64
CA ALA A 97 -6.80 -29.69 6.05
C ALA A 97 -7.42 -31.06 6.42
N PRO A 98 -8.60 -31.15 7.09
CA PRO A 98 -9.21 -32.44 7.42
C PRO A 98 -9.65 -33.27 6.20
N GLN A 99 -9.71 -32.65 5.02
CA GLN A 99 -10.09 -33.30 3.75
C GLN A 99 -8.86 -33.72 2.92
N LEU A 100 -7.65 -33.37 3.38
CA LEU A 100 -6.41 -33.56 2.66
C LEU A 100 -5.52 -34.60 3.33
N ASP A 101 -4.91 -35.46 2.51
CA ASP A 101 -3.74 -36.22 2.89
C ASP A 101 -2.50 -35.48 2.37
N GLY A 102 -1.45 -35.35 3.19
CA GLY A 102 -0.25 -34.64 2.75
C GLY A 102 0.68 -34.25 3.89
N PRO A 103 1.65 -33.36 3.62
CA PRO A 103 2.63 -32.92 4.59
C PRO A 103 2.04 -31.87 5.55
N ILE A 104 0.84 -32.10 6.12
CA ILE A 104 0.16 -31.15 7.00
C ILE A 104 0.25 -31.66 8.45
N ALA A 105 0.49 -30.75 9.40
CA ALA A 105 0.47 -31.10 10.81
C ALA A 105 -0.96 -31.44 11.27
N PRO A 106 -1.16 -32.50 12.09
CA PRO A 106 -2.45 -32.74 12.72
C PRO A 106 -2.93 -31.51 13.49
N CYS A 107 -4.20 -31.11 13.33
CA CYS A 107 -4.77 -29.99 14.07
C CYS A 107 -5.69 -30.52 15.18
N TYR A 108 -5.36 -30.17 16.43
CA TYR A 108 -6.15 -30.50 17.61
C TYR A 108 -7.13 -29.39 17.98
N HIS A 109 -6.77 -28.14 17.69
CA HIS A 109 -7.62 -26.99 17.92
C HIS A 109 -7.27 -25.84 16.97
N ALA A 110 -8.30 -25.11 16.53
CA ALA A 110 -8.18 -23.96 15.66
C ALA A 110 -9.31 -22.98 16.00
N ALA A 111 -8.97 -21.77 16.43
CA ALA A 111 -9.94 -20.76 16.79
C ALA A 111 -9.43 -19.35 16.46
N VAL A 112 -10.36 -18.47 16.07
CA VAL A 112 -10.08 -17.06 15.79
C VAL A 112 -11.24 -16.18 16.26
N ASP A 113 -10.91 -15.08 16.92
CA ASP A 113 -11.81 -13.96 17.16
C ASP A 113 -11.43 -12.80 16.23
N THR A 114 -12.18 -12.66 15.14
CA THR A 114 -11.94 -11.63 14.13
C THR A 114 -12.21 -10.20 14.64
N SER A 115 -12.90 -10.04 15.77
CA SER A 115 -13.16 -8.72 16.35
C SER A 115 -11.98 -8.18 17.16
N THR A 116 -11.17 -9.06 17.73
CA THR A 116 -10.01 -8.72 18.57
C THR A 116 -8.68 -9.03 17.90
N GLY A 117 -8.68 -9.88 16.88
CA GLY A 117 -7.46 -10.40 16.22
C GLY A 117 -6.72 -11.45 17.05
N VAL A 118 -7.37 -11.99 18.08
CA VAL A 118 -6.85 -13.13 18.85
C VAL A 118 -7.14 -14.40 18.06
N PHE A 119 -6.14 -15.28 17.95
CA PHE A 119 -6.32 -16.60 17.37
C PHE A 119 -5.37 -17.57 18.04
N ASP A 120 -5.72 -18.85 17.95
CA ASP A 120 -4.83 -19.93 18.33
C ASP A 120 -4.99 -21.17 17.43
N LEU A 121 -3.87 -21.87 17.27
CA LEU A 121 -3.79 -23.18 16.63
C LEU A 121 -3.00 -24.11 17.54
N LEU A 122 -3.55 -25.29 17.83
CA LEU A 122 -2.86 -26.38 18.49
C LEU A 122 -2.57 -27.48 17.47
N LEU A 123 -1.32 -27.61 17.08
CA LEU A 123 -0.86 -28.49 16.00
C LEU A 123 0.04 -29.61 16.52
N GLY A 124 0.09 -30.73 15.80
CA GLY A 124 1.05 -31.81 16.06
C GLY A 124 2.49 -31.31 15.87
N ASP A 125 3.35 -31.61 16.84
CA ASP A 125 4.77 -31.33 16.73
C ASP A 125 5.41 -32.24 15.68
N ALA A 126 6.27 -31.69 14.85
CA ALA A 126 7.02 -32.43 13.82
C ALA A 126 8.37 -32.95 14.33
N GLY A 127 8.74 -32.67 15.58
CA GLY A 127 9.94 -33.22 16.19
C GLY A 127 9.99 -34.75 16.04
N PRO A 128 11.16 -35.34 15.70
CA PRO A 128 12.50 -34.74 15.56
C PRO A 128 12.86 -34.19 14.16
N ALA A 129 11.94 -33.55 13.42
CA ALA A 129 12.24 -32.94 12.12
C ALA A 129 13.20 -31.73 12.16
N VAL A 130 13.86 -31.47 11.03
CA VAL A 130 14.81 -30.38 10.80
C VAL A 130 14.25 -29.40 9.77
N VAL A 131 14.33 -28.10 10.06
CA VAL A 131 13.91 -27.04 9.12
C VAL A 131 14.84 -26.97 7.91
N GLY A 132 14.28 -26.74 6.72
CA GLY A 132 15.06 -26.44 5.52
C GLY A 132 15.80 -25.10 5.64
N ASP A 133 16.84 -24.91 4.83
CA ASP A 133 17.53 -23.62 4.71
C ASP A 133 17.39 -23.10 3.28
N GLU A 134 16.59 -22.04 3.12
CA GLU A 134 16.33 -21.45 1.80
C GLU A 134 17.60 -20.87 1.14
N ILE A 135 18.57 -20.42 1.93
CA ILE A 135 19.82 -19.86 1.41
C ILE A 135 20.73 -20.98 0.89
N GLU A 136 20.87 -22.08 1.63
CA GLU A 136 21.65 -23.23 1.19
C GLU A 136 21.01 -23.92 -0.02
N GLY A 137 19.68 -24.05 -0.01
CA GLY A 137 18.92 -24.76 -1.04
C GLY A 137 18.74 -26.26 -0.72
N ALA A 138 17.79 -26.89 -1.40
CA ALA A 138 17.40 -28.27 -1.17
C ALA A 138 18.39 -29.24 -1.81
N THR A 139 18.59 -30.39 -1.16
CA THR A 139 19.16 -31.55 -1.86
C THR A 139 18.15 -32.11 -2.87
N ILE A 140 18.63 -32.88 -3.85
CA ILE A 140 17.74 -33.52 -4.85
C ILE A 140 16.75 -34.50 -4.21
N GLU A 141 17.14 -35.17 -3.14
CA GLU A 141 16.28 -36.09 -2.40
C GLU A 141 15.13 -35.33 -1.71
N GLN A 142 15.45 -34.21 -1.06
CA GLN A 142 14.46 -33.29 -0.50
C GLN A 142 13.56 -32.71 -1.59
N ALA A 143 14.13 -32.28 -2.71
CA ALA A 143 13.36 -31.69 -3.81
C ALA A 143 12.35 -32.65 -4.41
N ARG A 144 12.74 -33.92 -4.60
CA ARG A 144 11.83 -34.96 -5.08
C ARG A 144 10.72 -35.24 -4.07
N LEU A 145 11.05 -35.30 -2.78
CA LEU A 145 10.07 -35.47 -1.69
C LEU A 145 9.06 -34.32 -1.69
N VAL A 146 9.53 -33.07 -1.76
CA VAL A 146 8.67 -31.88 -1.77
C VAL A 146 7.75 -31.86 -2.98
N ALA A 147 8.26 -32.17 -4.18
CA ALA A 147 7.44 -32.24 -5.39
C ALA A 147 6.37 -33.34 -5.33
N ASP A 148 6.70 -34.54 -4.84
CA ASP A 148 5.74 -35.63 -4.62
C ASP A 148 4.67 -35.23 -3.59
N GLN A 149 5.06 -34.70 -2.44
CA GLN A 149 4.12 -34.32 -1.38
C GLN A 149 3.22 -33.16 -1.79
N LEU A 150 3.73 -32.19 -2.54
CA LEU A 150 2.93 -31.11 -3.12
C LEU A 150 1.89 -31.65 -4.12
N GLY A 151 2.27 -32.64 -4.94
CA GLY A 151 1.33 -33.29 -5.87
C GLY A 151 0.18 -33.99 -5.13
N ARG A 152 0.49 -34.71 -4.04
CA ARG A 152 -0.54 -35.37 -3.19
C ARG A 152 -1.49 -34.35 -2.56
N LEU A 153 -0.94 -33.25 -2.08
CA LEU A 153 -1.69 -32.16 -1.47
C LEU A 153 -2.63 -31.48 -2.48
N HIS A 154 -2.16 -31.21 -3.70
CA HIS A 154 -2.95 -30.52 -4.72
C HIS A 154 -3.99 -31.42 -5.40
N GLY A 155 -3.69 -32.71 -5.59
CA GLY A 155 -4.50 -33.65 -6.36
C GLY A 155 -6.01 -33.62 -6.04
N PRO A 156 -6.44 -33.73 -4.77
CA PRO A 156 -7.86 -33.76 -4.39
C PRO A 156 -8.64 -32.48 -4.69
N LEU A 157 -7.98 -31.32 -4.67
CA LEU A 157 -8.63 -30.01 -4.83
C LEU A 157 -8.37 -29.36 -6.18
N LEU A 158 -7.57 -29.98 -7.05
CA LEU A 158 -7.14 -29.37 -8.30
C LEU A 158 -8.35 -29.13 -9.23
N GLY A 159 -8.64 -27.86 -9.54
CA GLY A 159 -9.78 -27.45 -10.35
C GLY A 159 -11.14 -27.43 -9.62
N ASP A 160 -11.18 -27.69 -8.31
CA ASP A 160 -12.43 -27.64 -7.53
C ASP A 160 -12.85 -26.19 -7.19
N SER A 161 -13.63 -25.59 -8.09
CA SER A 161 -14.15 -24.23 -7.91
C SER A 161 -15.06 -24.01 -6.69
N SER A 162 -15.42 -25.05 -5.92
CA SER A 162 -16.24 -24.87 -4.71
C SER A 162 -15.55 -24.01 -3.64
N LEU A 163 -14.22 -24.10 -3.55
CA LEU A 163 -13.41 -23.27 -2.65
C LEU A 163 -13.19 -21.84 -3.18
N ALA A 164 -13.35 -21.62 -4.48
CA ALA A 164 -13.14 -20.31 -5.10
C ALA A 164 -14.12 -19.22 -4.58
N GLN A 165 -15.24 -19.61 -3.98
CA GLN A 165 -16.26 -18.68 -3.46
C GLN A 165 -16.06 -18.33 -1.99
N ALA A 166 -15.07 -18.90 -1.30
CA ALA A 166 -14.84 -18.63 0.10
C ALA A 166 -14.19 -17.25 0.28
N SER A 167 -14.94 -16.29 0.84
CA SER A 167 -14.51 -14.90 0.99
C SER A 167 -13.29 -14.72 1.91
N TRP A 168 -13.06 -15.66 2.83
CA TRP A 168 -11.87 -15.68 3.70
C TRP A 168 -10.60 -16.12 2.96
N LEU A 169 -10.76 -16.95 1.91
CA LEU A 169 -9.66 -17.50 1.12
C LEU A 169 -9.23 -16.51 0.03
N ASN A 170 -10.20 -15.93 -0.67
CA ASN A 170 -9.97 -15.02 -1.80
C ASN A 170 -10.24 -13.57 -1.40
N ARG A 171 -9.16 -12.82 -1.23
CA ARG A 171 -9.19 -11.36 -1.04
C ARG A 171 -8.54 -10.70 -2.25
N GLU A 172 -9.12 -9.58 -2.70
CA GLU A 172 -8.52 -8.80 -3.78
C GLU A 172 -7.12 -8.33 -3.36
N SER A 173 -6.14 -8.64 -4.20
CA SER A 173 -4.79 -8.11 -4.02
C SER A 173 -4.81 -6.62 -4.34
N PRO A 174 -4.27 -5.75 -3.47
CA PRO A 174 -4.15 -4.34 -3.81
C PRO A 174 -3.07 -4.08 -4.88
N LEU A 175 -2.23 -5.09 -5.20
CA LEU A 175 -1.15 -4.97 -6.17
C LEU A 175 -1.72 -4.77 -7.58
N ASN A 176 -1.37 -3.62 -8.17
CA ASN A 176 -1.52 -3.31 -9.58
C ASN A 176 -0.17 -2.83 -10.14
N GLN A 177 -0.10 -2.66 -11.45
CA GLN A 177 1.12 -2.29 -12.14
C GLN A 177 1.75 -1.00 -11.60
N ALA A 178 0.93 0.01 -11.28
CA ALA A 178 1.43 1.27 -10.72
C ALA A 178 2.11 1.07 -9.36
N MET A 179 1.47 0.34 -8.45
CA MET A 179 2.06 0.08 -7.13
C MET A 179 3.32 -0.78 -7.23
N VAL A 180 3.32 -1.80 -8.10
CA VAL A 180 4.50 -2.63 -8.35
C VAL A 180 5.64 -1.83 -8.95
N ALA A 181 5.36 -0.90 -9.86
CA ALA A 181 6.36 0.02 -10.40
C ALA A 181 6.98 0.92 -9.32
N THR A 182 6.17 1.43 -8.39
CA THR A 182 6.67 2.21 -7.24
C THR A 182 7.56 1.37 -6.32
N LEU A 183 7.10 0.16 -5.95
CA LEU A 183 7.88 -0.75 -5.10
C LEU A 183 9.20 -1.15 -5.78
N TYR A 184 9.16 -1.39 -7.09
CA TYR A 184 10.35 -1.71 -7.88
C TYR A 184 11.35 -0.55 -7.95
N ALA A 185 10.88 0.70 -8.10
CA ALA A 185 11.77 1.86 -8.05
C ALA A 185 12.51 1.94 -6.70
N GLY A 186 11.78 1.79 -5.59
CA GLY A 186 12.38 1.72 -4.26
C GLY A 186 13.33 0.52 -4.07
N PHE A 187 13.01 -0.62 -4.70
CA PHE A 187 13.87 -1.80 -4.71
C PHE A 187 15.19 -1.56 -5.45
N VAL A 188 15.15 -0.91 -6.62
CA VAL A 188 16.34 -0.55 -7.41
C VAL A 188 17.18 0.49 -6.68
N ASP A 189 16.57 1.49 -6.04
CA ASP A 189 17.31 2.45 -5.22
C ASP A 189 18.05 1.76 -4.06
N ARG A 190 17.46 0.71 -3.49
CA ARG A 190 18.03 -0.02 -2.35
C ARG A 190 19.09 -1.04 -2.75
N TYR A 191 18.84 -1.80 -3.81
CA TYR A 191 19.61 -3.00 -4.17
C TYR A 191 20.19 -2.98 -5.58
N GLY A 192 20.00 -1.92 -6.35
CA GLY A 192 20.31 -1.85 -7.78
C GLY A 192 21.71 -2.32 -8.16
N ASP A 193 22.72 -1.98 -7.35
CA ASP A 193 24.12 -2.40 -7.56
C ASP A 193 24.36 -3.92 -7.38
N GLN A 194 23.43 -4.62 -6.73
CA GLN A 194 23.46 -6.07 -6.49
C GLN A 194 22.62 -6.86 -7.50
N ILE A 195 21.86 -6.19 -8.37
CA ILE A 195 21.00 -6.85 -9.37
C ILE A 195 21.81 -7.05 -10.65
N ALA A 196 21.92 -8.31 -11.11
CA ALA A 196 22.57 -8.59 -12.39
C ALA A 196 21.79 -7.95 -13.56
N PRO A 197 22.45 -7.47 -14.63
CA PRO A 197 21.78 -6.81 -15.75
C PRO A 197 20.63 -7.62 -16.37
N GLU A 198 20.82 -8.93 -16.53
CA GLU A 198 19.80 -9.86 -17.04
C GLU A 198 18.60 -10.01 -16.10
N HIS A 199 18.81 -10.00 -14.78
CA HIS A 199 17.74 -10.03 -13.78
C HIS A 199 16.99 -8.71 -13.75
N ARG A 200 17.69 -7.59 -13.97
CA ARG A 200 17.06 -6.28 -14.10
C ARG A 200 16.08 -6.25 -15.28
N VAL A 201 16.45 -6.82 -16.42
CA VAL A 201 15.55 -6.95 -17.58
C VAL A 201 14.31 -7.77 -17.23
N VAL A 202 14.45 -8.86 -16.45
CA VAL A 202 13.31 -9.65 -15.98
C VAL A 202 12.36 -8.81 -15.14
N CYS A 203 12.88 -8.10 -14.13
CA CYS A 203 12.06 -7.25 -13.27
C CYS A 203 11.36 -6.14 -14.06
N GLU A 204 12.08 -5.42 -14.92
CA GLU A 204 11.53 -4.31 -15.70
C GLU A 204 10.43 -4.78 -16.66
N ARG A 205 10.62 -5.92 -17.32
CA ARG A 205 9.58 -6.49 -18.20
C ARG A 205 8.33 -6.94 -17.44
N LEU A 206 8.51 -7.58 -16.28
CA LEU A 206 7.39 -7.97 -15.44
C LEU A 206 6.63 -6.74 -14.94
N VAL A 207 7.33 -5.75 -14.38
CA VAL A 207 6.76 -4.50 -13.88
C VAL A 207 5.98 -3.77 -14.99
N ALA A 208 6.53 -3.67 -16.20
CA ALA A 208 5.89 -2.95 -17.30
C ALA A 208 4.67 -3.66 -17.92
N SER A 209 4.44 -4.93 -17.60
CA SER A 209 3.34 -5.75 -18.14
C SER A 209 2.47 -6.37 -17.05
N PHE A 210 2.59 -5.89 -15.81
CA PHE A 210 2.06 -6.58 -14.63
C PHE A 210 0.55 -6.74 -14.64
N ASP A 211 -0.21 -5.71 -15.03
CA ASP A 211 -1.68 -5.80 -15.07
C ASP A 211 -2.13 -6.78 -16.17
N GLY A 212 -1.46 -6.75 -17.33
CA GLY A 212 -1.71 -7.73 -18.39
C GLY A 212 -1.33 -9.16 -17.99
N TYR A 213 -0.24 -9.33 -17.23
CA TYR A 213 0.17 -10.62 -16.68
C TYR A 213 -0.90 -11.16 -15.71
N LEU A 214 -1.37 -10.35 -14.76
CA LEU A 214 -2.44 -10.74 -13.84
C LEU A 214 -3.72 -11.11 -14.58
N ALA A 215 -4.12 -10.33 -15.59
CA ALA A 215 -5.29 -10.63 -16.41
C ALA A 215 -5.15 -11.96 -17.16
N ALA A 216 -3.97 -12.27 -17.69
CA ALA A 216 -3.70 -13.52 -18.41
C ALA A 216 -3.68 -14.77 -17.50
N GLU A 217 -3.30 -14.61 -16.24
CA GLU A 217 -3.34 -15.68 -15.23
C GLU A 217 -4.73 -15.85 -14.59
N GLY A 218 -5.56 -14.81 -14.63
CA GLY A 218 -6.97 -14.85 -14.26
C GLY A 218 -7.92 -15.43 -15.32
N ASP A 219 -7.42 -15.85 -16.48
CA ASP A 219 -8.24 -16.43 -17.55
C ASP A 219 -8.98 -17.71 -17.06
N PRO A 220 -10.30 -17.86 -17.29
CA PRO A 220 -11.07 -19.02 -16.87
C PRO A 220 -10.55 -20.38 -17.37
N GLY A 221 -9.75 -20.39 -18.44
CA GLY A 221 -9.10 -21.59 -18.98
C GLY A 221 -7.84 -22.01 -18.22
N ARG A 222 -7.38 -21.26 -17.23
CA ARG A 222 -6.21 -21.60 -16.40
C ARG A 222 -6.60 -22.58 -15.30
N ILE A 223 -5.75 -23.56 -15.04
CA ILE A 223 -5.96 -24.48 -13.92
C ILE A 223 -5.78 -23.74 -12.60
N GLN A 224 -6.84 -23.72 -11.80
CA GLN A 224 -6.86 -23.11 -10.47
C GLN A 224 -6.84 -24.19 -9.39
N GLY A 225 -6.33 -23.86 -8.22
CA GLY A 225 -6.22 -24.78 -7.10
C GLY A 225 -5.86 -24.06 -5.81
N LEU A 226 -5.66 -24.85 -4.76
CA LEU A 226 -5.11 -24.36 -3.51
C LEU A 226 -3.66 -23.93 -3.72
N VAL A 227 -3.29 -22.76 -3.20
CA VAL A 227 -1.93 -22.22 -3.25
C VAL A 227 -1.53 -21.85 -1.82
N HIS A 228 -0.45 -22.44 -1.32
CA HIS A 228 0.19 -22.08 -0.05
C HIS A 228 0.70 -20.64 -0.10
N GLY A 229 1.34 -20.22 -1.19
CA GLY A 229 1.71 -18.81 -1.43
C GLY A 229 3.06 -18.38 -0.83
N ASP A 230 3.59 -19.15 0.12
CA ASP A 230 4.99 -19.05 0.58
C ASP A 230 5.67 -20.43 0.69
N TYR A 231 5.57 -21.25 -0.36
CA TYR A 231 6.03 -22.64 -0.39
C TYR A 231 7.55 -22.78 -0.59
N ARG A 232 8.33 -22.44 0.44
CA ARG A 232 9.82 -22.41 0.45
C ARG A 232 10.41 -23.24 1.59
N LEU A 233 11.73 -23.49 1.57
CA LEU A 233 12.38 -24.41 2.51
C LEU A 233 12.29 -23.99 3.97
N ASP A 234 12.30 -22.69 4.27
CA ASP A 234 12.18 -22.18 5.64
C ASP A 234 10.82 -22.55 6.28
N ASN A 235 9.81 -22.90 5.46
CA ASN A 235 8.48 -23.35 5.87
C ASN A 235 8.31 -24.88 5.79
N MET A 236 9.41 -25.62 5.62
CA MET A 236 9.43 -27.07 5.45
C MET A 236 10.25 -27.74 6.56
N LEU A 237 9.61 -28.66 7.30
CA LEU A 237 10.23 -29.47 8.34
C LEU A 237 10.42 -30.89 7.81
N PHE A 238 11.68 -31.28 7.56
CA PHE A 238 12.05 -32.59 7.05
C PHE A 238 12.24 -33.58 8.19
N GLY A 239 11.46 -34.66 8.19
CA GLY A 239 11.54 -35.71 9.20
C GLY A 239 12.87 -36.47 9.15
N THR A 240 13.39 -36.83 10.32
CA THR A 240 14.48 -37.82 10.43
C THR A 240 13.90 -39.23 10.41
N ASP A 241 14.74 -40.27 10.44
CA ASP A 241 14.31 -41.67 10.46
C ASP A 241 13.38 -42.02 11.65
N GLU A 242 13.39 -41.20 12.70
CA GLU A 242 12.60 -41.36 13.92
C GLU A 242 11.31 -40.53 13.90
N ALA A 243 11.13 -39.67 12.88
CA ALA A 243 9.93 -38.85 12.73
C ALA A 243 8.77 -39.65 12.13
N ASP A 244 7.56 -39.29 12.56
CA ASP A 244 6.31 -39.89 12.08
C ASP A 244 5.92 -39.41 10.66
N ARG A 245 6.41 -38.23 10.27
CA ARG A 245 6.18 -37.61 8.95
C ARG A 245 7.50 -37.30 8.26
N ALA A 246 7.61 -37.67 6.98
CA ALA A 246 8.78 -37.36 6.16
C ALA A 246 8.93 -35.86 5.86
N LEU A 247 7.81 -35.14 5.76
CA LEU A 247 7.76 -33.70 5.53
C LEU A 247 6.54 -33.12 6.26
N THR A 248 6.71 -31.96 6.89
CA THR A 248 5.61 -31.13 7.38
C THR A 248 5.79 -29.70 6.85
N VAL A 249 4.79 -29.19 6.15
CA VAL A 249 4.70 -27.82 5.63
C VAL A 249 3.91 -26.99 6.64
N VAL A 250 4.48 -25.87 7.04
CA VAL A 250 3.93 -24.96 8.04
C VAL A 250 3.71 -23.57 7.47
N ASP A 251 3.00 -22.74 8.23
CA ASP A 251 2.74 -21.32 7.92
C ASP A 251 1.78 -21.07 6.74
N TRP A 252 0.55 -21.57 6.89
CA TRP A 252 -0.52 -21.46 5.89
C TRP A 252 -1.23 -20.08 5.89
N GLN A 253 -0.55 -19.02 6.33
CA GLN A 253 -1.12 -17.68 6.47
C GLN A 253 -1.37 -16.97 5.13
N THR A 254 -0.64 -17.38 4.10
CA THR A 254 -0.74 -16.86 2.73
C THR A 254 -1.58 -17.74 1.81
N VAL A 255 -2.28 -18.73 2.38
CA VAL A 255 -3.11 -19.66 1.61
C VAL A 255 -4.19 -18.90 0.83
N SER A 256 -4.37 -19.29 -0.42
CA SER A 256 -5.31 -18.68 -1.35
C SER A 256 -5.82 -19.69 -2.38
N TRP A 257 -6.83 -19.30 -3.15
CA TRP A 257 -7.22 -20.01 -4.36
C TRP A 257 -6.70 -19.24 -5.57
N GLY A 258 -5.90 -19.89 -6.40
CA GLY A 258 -5.22 -19.22 -7.50
C GLY A 258 -4.59 -20.20 -8.49
N PRO A 259 -3.68 -19.73 -9.36
CA PRO A 259 -2.99 -20.58 -10.33
C PRO A 259 -2.31 -21.77 -9.62
N ALA A 260 -2.77 -22.99 -9.89
CA ALA A 260 -2.45 -24.15 -9.04
C ALA A 260 -0.96 -24.53 -9.00
N LEU A 261 -0.17 -23.99 -9.94
CA LEU A 261 1.25 -24.34 -10.08
C LEU A 261 2.20 -23.27 -9.51
N THR A 262 1.64 -22.26 -8.83
CA THR A 262 2.42 -21.21 -8.16
C THR A 262 3.42 -21.80 -7.17
N ASP A 263 2.99 -22.71 -6.29
CA ASP A 263 3.87 -23.28 -5.27
C ASP A 263 4.97 -24.17 -5.84
N LEU A 264 4.66 -24.99 -6.86
CA LEU A 264 5.66 -25.83 -7.52
C LEU A 264 6.70 -24.95 -8.22
N SER A 265 6.26 -23.89 -8.89
CA SER A 265 7.14 -22.94 -9.54
C SER A 265 7.99 -22.17 -8.55
N TYR A 266 7.39 -21.71 -7.46
CA TYR A 266 8.08 -20.97 -6.41
C TYR A 266 9.17 -21.84 -5.77
N PHE A 267 8.85 -23.09 -5.42
CA PHE A 267 9.83 -24.03 -4.88
C PHE A 267 10.96 -24.34 -5.86
N ILE A 268 10.65 -24.74 -7.10
CA ILE A 268 11.69 -25.08 -8.10
C ILE A 268 12.56 -23.86 -8.39
N GLY A 269 11.96 -22.68 -8.47
CA GLY A 269 12.64 -21.44 -8.80
C GLY A 269 13.54 -20.92 -7.68
N GLY A 270 13.11 -20.99 -6.42
CA GLY A 270 13.79 -20.35 -5.28
C GLY A 270 14.65 -21.30 -4.45
N SER A 271 14.20 -22.54 -4.27
CA SER A 271 14.76 -23.47 -3.28
C SER A 271 15.81 -24.44 -3.84
N LEU A 272 16.19 -24.32 -5.11
CA LEU A 272 17.22 -25.16 -5.75
C LEU A 272 18.41 -24.35 -6.21
N SER A 273 19.59 -24.97 -6.24
CA SER A 273 20.73 -24.43 -6.97
C SER A 273 20.41 -24.39 -8.47
N ALA A 274 20.94 -23.40 -9.20
CA ALA A 274 20.71 -23.30 -10.65
C ALA A 274 21.24 -24.53 -11.41
N GLN A 275 22.30 -25.18 -10.91
CA GLN A 275 22.81 -26.41 -11.50
C GLN A 275 21.83 -27.57 -11.34
N ASP A 276 21.40 -27.82 -10.10
CA ASP A 276 20.48 -28.90 -9.76
C ASP A 276 19.12 -28.73 -10.45
N ARG A 277 18.60 -27.50 -10.47
CA ARG A 277 17.37 -27.16 -11.17
C ARG A 277 17.45 -27.54 -12.65
N ARG A 278 18.53 -27.18 -13.35
CA ARG A 278 18.69 -27.50 -14.78
C ARG A 278 18.83 -29.00 -15.04
N GLU A 279 19.57 -29.70 -14.20
CA GLU A 279 19.83 -31.14 -14.37
C GLU A 279 18.57 -31.99 -14.08
N HIS A 280 17.73 -31.55 -13.13
CA HIS A 280 16.64 -32.36 -12.60
C HIS A 280 15.23 -31.80 -12.87
N TYR A 281 15.10 -30.71 -13.64
CA TYR A 281 13.84 -30.00 -13.90
C TYR A 281 12.69 -30.95 -14.30
N GLU A 282 12.88 -31.72 -15.38
CA GLU A 282 11.85 -32.62 -15.90
C GLU A 282 11.47 -33.73 -14.92
N MET A 283 12.44 -34.19 -14.11
CA MET A 283 12.20 -35.22 -13.10
C MET A 283 11.30 -34.69 -11.98
N LEU A 284 11.51 -33.45 -11.54
CA LEU A 284 10.69 -32.81 -10.51
C LEU A 284 9.25 -32.57 -11.01
N LEU A 285 9.10 -32.04 -12.23
CA LEU A 285 7.77 -31.84 -12.83
C LEU A 285 7.01 -33.17 -12.97
N ARG A 286 7.70 -34.23 -13.39
CA ARG A 286 7.11 -35.57 -13.50
C ARG A 286 6.73 -36.13 -12.14
N SER A 287 7.57 -35.97 -11.12
CA SER A 287 7.30 -36.47 -9.77
C SER A 287 6.04 -35.80 -9.19
N TYR A 288 5.90 -34.49 -9.37
CA TYR A 288 4.67 -33.77 -9.00
C TYR A 288 3.46 -34.26 -9.78
N HIS A 289 3.57 -34.36 -11.11
CA HIS A 289 2.45 -34.78 -11.98
C HIS A 289 1.97 -36.20 -11.67
N GLU A 290 2.89 -37.14 -11.44
CA GLU A 290 2.54 -38.52 -11.03
C GLU A 290 1.84 -38.53 -9.67
N ALA A 291 2.28 -37.68 -8.74
CA ALA A 291 1.72 -37.59 -7.39
C ALA A 291 0.34 -36.90 -7.33
N LEU A 292 -0.02 -36.07 -8.31
CA LEU A 292 -1.40 -35.54 -8.46
C LEU A 292 -2.44 -36.67 -8.61
N GLY A 293 -2.02 -37.84 -9.09
CA GLY A 293 -2.87 -39.01 -9.31
C GLY A 293 -3.57 -39.02 -10.67
N SER A 294 -4.06 -40.20 -11.08
CA SER A 294 -4.60 -40.43 -12.43
C SER A 294 -5.89 -39.67 -12.77
N ALA A 295 -6.53 -39.06 -11.76
CA ALA A 295 -7.76 -38.30 -11.92
C ALA A 295 -7.51 -36.80 -12.14
N ALA A 296 -6.26 -36.34 -12.02
CA ALA A 296 -5.92 -34.93 -12.13
C ALA A 296 -6.23 -34.40 -13.55
N PRO A 297 -6.90 -33.24 -13.68
CA PRO A 297 -7.34 -32.70 -14.95
C PRO A 297 -6.23 -31.97 -15.72
N VAL A 298 -4.96 -32.36 -15.55
CA VAL A 298 -3.80 -31.71 -16.16
C VAL A 298 -2.80 -32.72 -16.72
N THR A 299 -2.21 -32.38 -17.85
CA THR A 299 -1.11 -33.09 -18.49
C THR A 299 0.24 -32.60 -17.96
N LEU A 300 1.31 -33.37 -18.17
CA LEU A 300 2.67 -32.95 -17.81
C LEU A 300 3.11 -31.69 -18.58
N ASP A 301 2.67 -31.52 -19.83
CA ASP A 301 2.98 -30.33 -20.64
C ASP A 301 2.27 -29.08 -20.08
N GLU A 302 1.02 -29.21 -19.63
CA GLU A 302 0.30 -28.15 -18.92
C GLU A 302 0.94 -27.84 -17.56
N VAL A 303 1.50 -28.84 -16.88
CA VAL A 303 2.32 -28.62 -15.68
C VAL A 303 3.55 -27.78 -15.99
N ALA A 304 4.29 -28.13 -17.04
CA ALA A 304 5.47 -27.39 -17.45
C ALA A 304 5.15 -25.94 -17.85
N GLU A 305 4.08 -25.71 -18.63
CA GLU A 305 3.66 -24.37 -19.05
C GLU A 305 3.14 -23.53 -17.86
N GLY A 306 2.36 -24.13 -16.94
CA GLY A 306 1.90 -23.40 -15.77
C GLY A 306 3.05 -23.04 -14.81
N VAL A 307 4.03 -23.94 -14.61
CA VAL A 307 5.26 -23.61 -13.86
C VAL A 307 6.04 -22.49 -14.53
N ARG A 308 6.21 -22.55 -15.87
CA ARG A 308 6.87 -21.48 -16.62
C ARG A 308 6.19 -20.13 -16.39
N ARG A 309 4.86 -20.04 -16.52
CA ARG A 309 4.08 -18.82 -16.30
C ARG A 309 4.16 -18.29 -14.87
N GLN A 310 4.21 -19.19 -13.89
CA GLN A 310 4.25 -18.84 -12.48
C GLN A 310 5.66 -18.56 -11.94
N SER A 311 6.71 -18.65 -12.78
CA SER A 311 8.09 -18.33 -12.39
C SER A 311 8.29 -16.88 -11.94
N PHE A 312 7.42 -15.95 -12.39
CA PHE A 312 7.42 -14.55 -11.98
C PHE A 312 6.94 -14.32 -10.54
N PHE A 313 6.17 -15.24 -9.95
CA PHE A 313 5.64 -15.08 -8.60
C PHE A 313 6.75 -14.88 -7.57
N GLY A 314 7.85 -15.63 -7.68
CA GLY A 314 9.00 -15.47 -6.80
C GLY A 314 9.78 -14.17 -7.01
N VAL A 315 9.82 -13.65 -8.24
CA VAL A 315 10.39 -12.32 -8.54
C VAL A 315 9.54 -11.24 -7.84
N MET A 316 8.21 -11.34 -7.92
CA MET A 316 7.29 -10.44 -7.23
C MET A 316 7.46 -10.51 -5.71
N MET A 317 7.52 -11.72 -5.15
CA MET A 317 7.70 -11.91 -3.72
C MET A 317 9.00 -11.27 -3.21
N ALA A 318 10.10 -11.38 -3.95
CA ALA A 318 11.37 -10.75 -3.59
C ALA A 318 11.30 -9.21 -3.61
N ILE A 319 10.67 -8.62 -4.64
CA ILE A 319 10.52 -7.16 -4.77
C ILE A 319 9.60 -6.61 -3.68
N VAL A 320 8.39 -7.16 -3.55
CA VAL A 320 7.35 -6.62 -2.66
C VAL A 320 7.74 -6.83 -1.20
N SER A 321 8.12 -8.06 -0.82
CA SER A 321 8.37 -8.38 0.58
C SER A 321 9.54 -7.59 1.15
N SER A 322 10.64 -7.44 0.40
CA SER A 322 11.81 -6.68 0.85
C SER A 322 11.53 -5.19 1.08
N MET A 323 10.51 -4.62 0.41
CA MET A 323 10.10 -3.23 0.61
C MET A 323 9.18 -3.03 1.81
N LEU A 324 8.51 -4.10 2.28
CA LEU A 324 7.51 -4.03 3.35
C LEU A 324 8.02 -4.51 4.71
N VAL A 325 9.10 -5.30 4.76
CA VAL A 325 9.65 -5.82 6.03
C VAL A 325 10.84 -5.01 6.54
N GLU A 326 11.11 -5.15 7.84
CA GLU A 326 12.28 -4.54 8.47
C GLU A 326 13.59 -5.08 7.88
N ARG A 327 14.56 -4.18 7.69
CA ARG A 327 15.85 -4.55 7.11
C ARG A 327 16.72 -5.31 8.10
N THR A 328 17.22 -6.46 7.66
CA THR A 328 18.25 -7.22 8.36
C THR A 328 19.29 -7.73 7.35
N GLU A 329 20.53 -7.95 7.77
CA GLU A 329 21.59 -8.45 6.87
C GLU A 329 21.25 -9.85 6.30
N ARG A 330 20.66 -10.72 7.14
CA ARG A 330 20.19 -12.05 6.69
C ARG A 330 19.02 -11.90 5.71
N GLY A 331 18.05 -11.03 5.99
CA GLY A 331 16.89 -10.77 5.13
C GLY A 331 17.30 -10.22 3.77
N ASP A 332 18.18 -9.22 3.74
CA ASP A 332 18.73 -8.65 2.49
C ASP A 332 19.41 -9.75 1.66
N ARG A 333 20.24 -10.61 2.28
CA ARG A 333 20.89 -11.72 1.57
C ARG A 333 19.89 -12.75 1.04
N MET A 334 18.86 -13.08 1.82
CA MET A 334 17.79 -14.00 1.42
C MET A 334 17.03 -13.45 0.20
N PHE A 335 16.57 -12.19 0.25
CA PHE A 335 15.81 -11.59 -0.86
C PHE A 335 16.64 -11.48 -2.14
N MET A 336 17.94 -11.14 -2.05
CA MET A 336 18.80 -11.10 -3.24
C MET A 336 19.09 -12.48 -3.81
N THR A 337 19.23 -13.51 -2.96
CA THR A 337 19.39 -14.90 -3.40
C THR A 337 18.11 -15.39 -4.09
N MET A 338 16.95 -15.12 -3.48
CA MET A 338 15.63 -15.46 -4.01
C MET A 338 15.38 -14.78 -5.36
N LEU A 339 15.62 -13.47 -5.46
CA LEU A 339 15.50 -12.72 -6.71
C LEU A 339 16.35 -13.35 -7.82
N ALA A 340 17.63 -13.59 -7.54
CA ALA A 340 18.55 -14.15 -8.52
C ALA A 340 18.10 -15.53 -9.02
N ARG A 341 17.74 -16.43 -8.11
CA ARG A 341 17.32 -17.80 -8.47
C ARG A 341 16.01 -17.83 -9.25
N HIS A 342 15.03 -17.01 -8.90
CA HIS A 342 13.77 -16.90 -9.65
C HIS A 342 13.98 -16.23 -11.02
N CYS A 343 14.79 -15.17 -11.11
CA CYS A 343 15.12 -14.57 -12.41
C CYS A 343 15.84 -15.57 -13.32
N ASP A 344 16.76 -16.38 -12.79
CA ASP A 344 17.38 -17.46 -13.57
C ASP A 344 16.35 -18.50 -14.04
N HIS A 345 15.38 -18.86 -13.21
CA HIS A 345 14.30 -19.79 -13.58
C HIS A 345 13.40 -19.21 -14.68
N VAL A 346 13.06 -17.91 -14.61
CA VAL A 346 12.34 -17.17 -15.66
C VAL A 346 13.11 -17.23 -16.99
N LEU A 347 14.43 -17.00 -16.96
CA LEU A 347 15.27 -17.00 -18.16
C LEU A 347 15.46 -18.39 -18.75
N GLU A 348 15.69 -19.40 -17.91
CA GLU A 348 15.87 -20.81 -18.31
C GLU A 348 14.63 -21.40 -18.97
N THR A 349 13.44 -20.99 -18.51
CA THR A 349 12.15 -21.46 -19.05
C THR A 349 11.62 -20.56 -20.17
N ASP A 350 12.34 -19.51 -20.55
CA ASP A 350 11.88 -18.48 -21.50
C ASP A 350 10.49 -17.90 -21.10
N ALA A 351 10.23 -17.76 -19.79
CA ALA A 351 8.94 -17.28 -19.30
C ALA A 351 8.65 -15.83 -19.73
N LEU A 352 9.69 -15.05 -20.03
CA LEU A 352 9.58 -13.72 -20.63
C LEU A 352 8.76 -13.69 -21.93
N ALA A 353 8.72 -14.79 -22.70
CA ALA A 353 7.90 -14.88 -23.90
C ALA A 353 6.40 -15.06 -23.60
N THR A 354 6.02 -15.35 -22.36
CA THR A 354 4.63 -15.51 -21.93
C THR A 354 3.99 -14.20 -21.45
N LEU A 355 4.81 -13.19 -21.12
CA LEU A 355 4.32 -11.87 -20.73
C LEU A 355 3.66 -11.16 -21.93
N PRO A 356 2.54 -10.46 -21.71
CA PRO A 356 1.95 -9.62 -22.75
C PRO A 356 2.86 -8.44 -23.11
N GLU A 357 2.48 -7.70 -24.15
CA GLU A 357 3.14 -6.43 -24.46
C GLU A 357 2.98 -5.47 -23.27
N ALA A 358 4.02 -4.68 -23.02
CA ALA A 358 3.98 -3.68 -21.96
C ALA A 358 3.00 -2.57 -22.36
N GLU A 359 2.05 -2.28 -21.48
CA GLU A 359 1.10 -1.17 -21.64
C GLU A 359 1.32 -0.18 -20.51
N ALA A 360 1.40 1.12 -20.85
CA ALA A 360 1.35 2.16 -19.84
C ALA A 360 -0.09 2.24 -19.30
N PRO A 361 -0.32 2.16 -17.98
CA PRO A 361 -1.67 2.17 -17.44
C PRO A 361 -2.34 3.51 -17.76
N GLU A 362 -3.58 3.45 -18.27
CA GLU A 362 -4.33 4.67 -18.61
C GLU A 362 -4.57 5.54 -17.35
N PRO A 363 -4.30 6.86 -17.40
CA PRO A 363 -4.52 7.76 -16.28
C PRO A 363 -5.95 7.69 -15.75
N LEU A 364 -6.11 7.56 -14.43
CA LEU A 364 -7.45 7.52 -13.83
C LEU A 364 -8.13 8.88 -13.94
N GLN A 365 -9.44 8.87 -14.22
CA GLN A 365 -10.29 10.04 -14.14
C GLN A 365 -11.28 9.90 -12.98
N PRO A 366 -11.59 10.99 -12.27
CA PRO A 366 -12.66 11.01 -11.29
C PRO A 366 -14.03 10.84 -11.94
N THR A 367 -14.99 10.43 -11.13
CA THR A 367 -16.42 10.36 -11.46
C THR A 367 -17.17 11.53 -10.83
N ASP A 368 -18.40 11.78 -11.27
CA ASP A 368 -19.23 12.86 -10.70
C ASP A 368 -19.42 12.72 -9.18
N ASP A 369 -19.51 11.48 -8.68
CA ASP A 369 -19.64 11.19 -7.26
C ASP A 369 -18.40 11.60 -6.46
N ASP A 370 -17.20 11.53 -7.08
CA ASP A 370 -15.95 11.91 -6.43
C ASP A 370 -15.89 13.42 -6.11
N GLU A 371 -16.67 14.29 -6.79
CA GLU A 371 -16.71 15.75 -6.51
C GLU A 371 -17.71 16.13 -5.40
N LEU A 372 -18.62 15.22 -5.05
CA LEU A 372 -19.63 15.45 -4.02
C LEU A 372 -19.08 15.18 -2.60
N ALA A 373 -19.82 15.62 -1.59
CA ALA A 373 -19.43 15.37 -0.19
C ALA A 373 -19.57 13.87 0.17
N HIS A 374 -18.59 13.34 0.88
CA HIS A 374 -18.49 11.92 1.20
C HIS A 374 -18.97 11.62 2.63
N ALA A 375 -19.42 10.38 2.84
CA ALA A 375 -19.68 9.89 4.19
C ALA A 375 -18.35 9.65 4.94
N ALA A 376 -18.22 10.24 6.13
CA ALA A 376 -17.05 10.05 6.97
C ALA A 376 -16.97 8.62 7.52
N THR A 377 -15.77 8.04 7.47
CA THR A 377 -15.44 6.79 8.17
C THR A 377 -15.02 7.08 9.62
N ALA A 378 -14.77 6.05 10.44
CA ALA A 378 -14.60 6.21 11.89
C ALA A 378 -13.22 6.73 12.32
N GLU A 379 -12.25 6.82 11.41
CA GLU A 379 -10.87 7.17 11.70
C GLU A 379 -10.74 8.62 12.20
N PRO A 380 -10.03 8.88 13.32
CA PRO A 380 -10.01 10.21 13.95
C PRO A 380 -9.58 11.37 13.05
N LEU A 381 -8.73 11.10 12.05
CA LEU A 381 -8.20 12.06 11.10
C LEU A 381 -8.83 11.94 9.71
N TRP A 382 -10.02 11.33 9.61
CA TRP A 382 -10.79 11.41 8.38
C TRP A 382 -11.11 12.88 8.08
N SER A 383 -10.67 13.34 6.92
CA SER A 383 -10.84 14.70 6.48
C SER A 383 -11.31 14.74 5.03
N GLU A 384 -12.17 15.70 4.74
CA GLU A 384 -12.58 16.03 3.39
C GLU A 384 -12.26 17.49 3.11
N SER A 385 -11.67 17.79 1.96
CA SER A 385 -11.24 19.15 1.64
C SER A 385 -11.44 19.51 0.17
N TRP A 386 -12.04 20.66 -0.07
CA TRP A 386 -12.16 21.30 -1.38
C TRP A 386 -11.21 22.48 -1.47
N TYR A 387 -10.48 22.56 -2.57
CA TYR A 387 -9.48 23.57 -2.84
C TYR A 387 -9.68 24.17 -4.22
N ALA A 388 -9.40 25.46 -4.35
CA ALA A 388 -9.37 26.14 -5.63
C ALA A 388 -8.43 27.35 -5.57
N ASP A 389 -7.69 27.60 -6.65
CA ASP A 389 -6.78 28.73 -6.75
C ASP A 389 -6.83 29.41 -8.13
N PHE A 390 -6.27 30.61 -8.22
CA PHE A 390 -6.15 31.36 -9.46
C PHE A 390 -4.94 32.29 -9.44
N VAL A 391 -4.45 32.65 -10.63
CA VAL A 391 -3.40 33.65 -10.84
C VAL A 391 -3.78 34.58 -11.99
N ASP A 392 -3.96 35.86 -11.67
CA ASP A 392 -4.01 36.96 -12.63
C ASP A 392 -2.68 37.72 -12.60
N ALA A 393 -1.73 37.25 -13.41
CA ALA A 393 -0.40 37.86 -13.47
C ALA A 393 -0.41 39.28 -14.05
N ALA A 394 -1.41 39.64 -14.86
CA ALA A 394 -1.52 40.98 -15.45
C ALA A 394 -1.89 42.02 -14.39
N GLN A 395 -2.75 41.65 -13.43
CA GLN A 395 -3.10 42.48 -12.27
C GLN A 395 -2.17 42.25 -11.07
N GLY A 396 -1.26 41.27 -11.13
CA GLY A 396 -0.40 40.90 -10.01
C GLY A 396 -1.18 40.32 -8.83
N LEU A 397 -2.30 39.64 -9.10
CA LEU A 397 -3.19 39.10 -8.08
C LEU A 397 -3.20 37.57 -8.16
N GLY A 398 -2.95 36.91 -7.04
CA GLY A 398 -3.26 35.51 -6.86
C GLY A 398 -4.22 35.33 -5.68
N GLY A 399 -5.05 34.29 -5.76
CA GLY A 399 -5.81 33.86 -4.60
C GLY A 399 -6.01 32.35 -4.55
N TRP A 400 -6.26 31.85 -3.36
CA TRP A 400 -6.63 30.45 -3.16
C TRP A 400 -7.60 30.30 -2.00
N PHE A 401 -8.31 29.18 -2.02
CA PHE A 401 -9.34 28.84 -1.07
C PHE A 401 -9.23 27.37 -0.69
N ARG A 402 -9.56 27.07 0.57
CA ARG A 402 -9.70 25.72 1.10
C ARG A 402 -10.80 25.67 2.15
N ILE A 403 -11.72 24.73 2.00
CA ILE A 403 -12.49 24.19 3.13
C ILE A 403 -11.91 22.82 3.46
N GLY A 404 -11.60 22.57 4.73
CA GLY A 404 -11.22 21.26 5.24
C GLY A 404 -12.10 20.84 6.40
N LEU A 405 -12.94 19.84 6.19
CA LEU A 405 -13.79 19.24 7.21
C LEU A 405 -13.03 18.11 7.89
N VAL A 406 -12.98 18.10 9.22
CA VAL A 406 -12.43 17.00 10.03
C VAL A 406 -13.58 16.45 10.87
N ALA A 407 -14.38 15.58 10.26
CA ALA A 407 -15.68 15.16 10.76
C ALA A 407 -15.61 14.58 12.18
N ASN A 408 -14.66 13.68 12.44
CA ASN A 408 -14.52 13.02 13.74
C ASN A 408 -13.95 13.93 14.84
N GLN A 409 -13.46 15.13 14.48
CA GLN A 409 -13.07 16.19 15.41
C GLN A 409 -14.08 17.34 15.48
N GLN A 410 -15.21 17.22 14.78
CA GLN A 410 -16.28 18.23 14.75
C GLN A 410 -15.78 19.64 14.42
N THR A 411 -14.77 19.73 13.55
CA THR A 411 -14.09 20.99 13.18
C THR A 411 -14.03 21.15 11.67
N ALA A 412 -14.15 22.39 11.20
CA ALA A 412 -13.88 22.80 9.83
C ALA A 412 -12.79 23.89 9.80
N TRP A 413 -11.84 23.75 8.90
CA TRP A 413 -10.80 24.72 8.60
C TRP A 413 -11.17 25.51 7.36
N VAL A 414 -11.10 26.82 7.46
CA VAL A 414 -11.56 27.76 6.44
C VAL A 414 -10.42 28.69 6.08
N HIS A 415 -9.96 28.58 4.84
CA HIS A 415 -8.92 29.45 4.31
C HIS A 415 -9.42 30.11 3.03
N ALA A 416 -9.32 31.44 2.95
CA ALA A 416 -9.48 32.21 1.72
C ALA A 416 -8.45 33.34 1.73
N LEU A 417 -7.44 33.25 0.86
CA LEU A 417 -6.30 34.15 0.86
C LEU A 417 -6.11 34.81 -0.51
N LEU A 418 -5.70 36.08 -0.48
CA LEU A 418 -5.33 36.89 -1.63
C LEU A 418 -3.94 37.48 -1.41
N CYS A 419 -3.08 37.47 -2.42
CA CYS A 419 -1.75 38.06 -2.33
C CYS A 419 -1.20 38.49 -3.68
N GLY A 420 -0.19 39.37 -3.64
CA GLY A 420 0.48 39.91 -4.83
C GLY A 420 1.73 40.69 -4.44
N PRO A 421 2.58 41.08 -5.40
CA PRO A 421 3.82 41.79 -5.12
C PRO A 421 3.58 43.20 -4.55
N ASP A 422 2.48 43.84 -4.94
CA ASP A 422 2.16 45.23 -4.61
C ASP A 422 0.98 45.36 -3.63
N MET A 423 0.66 44.29 -2.89
CA MET A 423 -0.42 44.28 -1.89
C MET A 423 -0.06 43.45 -0.66
N PRO A 424 -0.58 43.78 0.53
CA PRO A 424 -0.49 42.89 1.69
C PRO A 424 -1.25 41.60 1.41
N THR A 425 -0.85 40.51 2.07
CA THR A 425 -1.62 39.26 2.07
C THR A 425 -2.91 39.48 2.85
N VAL A 426 -4.04 39.21 2.23
CA VAL A 426 -5.36 39.26 2.87
C VAL A 426 -5.81 37.83 3.13
N ALA A 427 -6.20 37.51 4.35
CA ALA A 427 -6.55 36.16 4.75
C ALA A 427 -7.82 36.10 5.60
N VAL A 428 -8.70 35.17 5.23
CA VAL A 428 -9.55 34.45 6.18
C VAL A 428 -8.79 33.17 6.52
N ASP A 429 -8.41 33.03 7.78
CA ASP A 429 -7.76 31.84 8.34
C ASP A 429 -8.48 31.53 9.65
N ALA A 430 -9.35 30.53 9.65
CA ALA A 430 -10.25 30.26 10.75
C ALA A 430 -10.51 28.77 10.95
N GLN A 431 -10.73 28.38 12.20
CA GLN A 431 -11.28 27.09 12.58
C GLN A 431 -12.66 27.32 13.21
N ILE A 432 -13.68 26.65 12.68
CA ILE A 432 -15.06 26.76 13.15
C ILE A 432 -15.63 25.37 13.46
N PRO A 433 -16.74 25.27 14.23
CA PRO A 433 -17.46 24.01 14.37
C PRO A 433 -17.87 23.44 13.02
N LEU A 434 -17.92 22.12 12.91
CA LEU A 434 -18.34 21.42 11.69
C LEU A 434 -19.72 21.91 11.23
N PRO A 435 -19.87 22.40 9.98
CA PRO A 435 -21.16 22.85 9.47
C PRO A 435 -22.10 21.65 9.21
N THR A 436 -23.41 21.89 9.29
CA THR A 436 -24.42 20.88 8.95
C THR A 436 -24.55 20.65 7.46
N ASP A 437 -24.29 21.68 6.66
CA ASP A 437 -24.25 21.63 5.21
C ASP A 437 -22.79 21.89 4.77
N PRO A 438 -22.11 20.92 4.15
CA PRO A 438 -20.71 21.09 3.77
C PRO A 438 -20.49 22.21 2.76
N TRP A 439 -21.53 22.64 2.02
CA TRP A 439 -21.45 23.64 0.94
C TRP A 439 -21.60 25.09 1.42
N THR A 440 -22.01 25.29 2.69
CA THR A 440 -22.33 26.62 3.24
C THR A 440 -21.70 26.79 4.61
N LEU A 441 -20.85 27.81 4.77
CA LEU A 441 -20.18 28.13 6.02
C LEU A 441 -20.56 29.53 6.49
N GLN A 442 -21.05 29.62 7.73
CA GLN A 442 -21.42 30.87 8.38
C GLN A 442 -20.63 31.07 9.66
N HIS A 443 -20.07 32.26 9.82
CA HIS A 443 -19.32 32.70 10.99
C HIS A 443 -19.52 34.21 11.20
N ASP A 444 -19.25 34.71 12.41
CA ASP A 444 -19.40 36.14 12.74
C ASP A 444 -18.57 37.08 11.84
N SER A 445 -17.49 36.55 11.24
CA SER A 445 -16.59 37.30 10.36
C SER A 445 -16.69 36.91 8.89
N PHE A 446 -17.46 35.89 8.49
CA PHE A 446 -17.58 35.51 7.09
C PHE A 446 -18.84 34.70 6.76
N GLU A 447 -19.27 34.79 5.51
CA GLU A 447 -20.22 33.92 4.84
C GLU A 447 -19.54 33.35 3.59
N ILE A 448 -19.49 32.03 3.48
CA ILE A 448 -18.89 31.33 2.35
C ILE A 448 -19.88 30.32 1.81
N GLY A 449 -20.12 30.38 0.50
CA GLY A 449 -20.80 29.34 -0.26
C GLY A 449 -19.88 28.79 -1.33
N HIS A 450 -19.91 27.49 -1.55
CA HIS A 450 -19.22 26.86 -2.68
C HIS A 450 -20.07 25.76 -3.28
N SER A 451 -19.88 25.46 -4.57
CA SER A 451 -20.69 24.45 -5.25
C SER A 451 -20.03 23.93 -6.52
N ALA A 452 -20.26 22.64 -6.78
CA ALA A 452 -20.01 21.97 -8.05
C ALA A 452 -21.30 21.99 -8.89
N SER A 453 -21.60 23.10 -9.55
CA SER A 453 -22.87 23.26 -10.30
C SER A 453 -23.02 22.28 -11.47
N ALA A 454 -21.89 21.88 -12.05
CA ALA A 454 -21.80 20.75 -12.97
C ALA A 454 -20.53 19.99 -12.58
N PRO A 455 -20.66 18.81 -11.93
CA PRO A 455 -19.52 18.00 -11.52
C PRO A 455 -18.52 17.82 -12.64
N LEU A 456 -17.26 17.82 -12.24
CA LEU A 456 -16.04 17.75 -13.03
C LEU A 456 -15.86 18.84 -14.09
N GLN A 457 -16.80 19.79 -14.19
CA GLN A 457 -16.82 20.83 -15.24
C GLN A 457 -16.75 22.24 -14.67
N THR A 458 -17.58 22.57 -13.68
CA THR A 458 -17.70 23.93 -13.16
C THR A 458 -17.81 23.97 -11.64
N TYR A 459 -17.01 24.83 -11.02
CA TYR A 459 -16.99 25.03 -9.58
C TYR A 459 -17.10 26.52 -9.24
N ARG A 460 -17.86 26.87 -8.21
CA ARG A 460 -18.08 28.27 -7.80
C ARG A 460 -17.74 28.47 -6.34
N VAL A 461 -17.15 29.63 -6.04
CA VAL A 461 -16.88 30.09 -4.67
C VAL A 461 -17.36 31.52 -4.51
N ASP A 462 -18.16 31.72 -3.47
CA ASP A 462 -18.71 32.98 -3.02
C ASP A 462 -18.22 33.25 -1.59
N VAL A 463 -17.52 34.35 -1.37
CA VAL A 463 -17.01 34.78 -0.06
C VAL A 463 -17.44 36.20 0.21
N ARG A 464 -17.94 36.44 1.43
CA ARG A 464 -18.06 37.75 2.04
C ARG A 464 -17.44 37.67 3.42
N ALA A 465 -16.40 38.45 3.69
CA ALA A 465 -15.66 38.33 4.93
C ALA A 465 -15.08 39.65 5.42
N ARG A 466 -15.06 39.81 6.74
CA ARG A 466 -14.14 40.71 7.43
C ARG A 466 -12.82 39.96 7.66
N ALA A 467 -12.01 39.93 6.61
CA ALA A 467 -10.70 39.29 6.56
C ALA A 467 -9.64 40.10 7.34
N GLN A 468 -8.41 39.61 7.36
CA GLN A 468 -7.26 40.25 7.98
C GLN A 468 -6.17 40.53 6.94
N SER A 469 -5.60 41.73 6.97
CA SER A 469 -4.50 42.17 6.11
C SER A 469 -3.16 42.06 6.82
N TYR A 470 -2.16 41.52 6.13
CA TYR A 470 -0.83 41.21 6.63
C TYR A 470 0.25 41.82 5.72
N PRO A 471 0.85 42.95 6.11
CA PRO A 471 2.00 43.51 5.39
C PRO A 471 3.24 42.59 5.41
N ASP A 472 3.41 41.82 6.50
CA ASP A 472 4.36 40.70 6.58
C ASP A 472 3.57 39.38 6.48
N PRO A 473 3.63 38.65 5.35
CA PRO A 473 2.93 37.38 5.19
C PRO A 473 3.39 36.31 6.19
N ALA A 474 4.62 36.39 6.70
CA ALA A 474 5.13 35.42 7.67
C ALA A 474 4.46 35.55 9.06
N ALA A 475 3.71 36.63 9.31
CA ALA A 475 2.88 36.79 10.50
C ALA A 475 1.84 35.66 10.63
N LEU A 476 1.28 35.18 9.52
CA LEU A 476 0.37 34.03 9.47
C LEU A 476 1.06 32.76 10.00
N LEU A 477 2.32 32.52 9.59
CA LEU A 477 3.12 31.39 10.07
C LEU A 477 3.50 31.49 11.56
N ARG A 478 3.43 32.68 12.15
CA ARG A 478 3.65 32.92 13.59
C ARG A 478 2.36 32.97 14.41
N GLY A 479 1.20 32.89 13.75
CA GLY A 479 -0.11 33.03 14.40
C GLY A 479 -0.38 34.44 14.93
N GLU A 480 0.23 35.45 14.31
CA GLU A 480 0.04 36.85 14.69
C GLU A 480 -1.26 37.41 14.08
N PRO A 481 -1.94 38.35 14.76
CA PRO A 481 -3.14 38.97 14.23
C PRO A 481 -2.81 40.00 13.12
N GLY A 482 -3.68 40.09 12.10
CA GLY A 482 -3.60 41.10 11.06
C GLY A 482 -4.42 42.35 11.38
N THR A 483 -4.61 43.20 10.36
CA THR A 483 -5.53 44.35 10.44
C THR A 483 -6.83 44.06 9.70
N PRO A 484 -8.02 44.28 10.29
CA PRO A 484 -9.28 43.98 9.63
C PRO A 484 -9.47 44.71 8.28
N VAL A 485 -9.95 43.99 7.28
CA VAL A 485 -10.32 44.51 5.95
C VAL A 485 -11.57 43.80 5.44
N GLU A 486 -12.38 44.49 4.64
CA GLU A 486 -13.52 43.88 3.97
C GLU A 486 -13.05 43.16 2.70
N MET A 487 -13.50 41.92 2.50
CA MET A 487 -13.14 41.08 1.37
C MET A 487 -14.39 40.43 0.79
N THR A 488 -14.53 40.49 -0.53
CA THR A 488 -15.50 39.67 -1.27
C THR A 488 -14.84 38.96 -2.43
N MET A 489 -15.28 37.73 -2.71
CA MET A 489 -14.83 36.93 -3.84
C MET A 489 -16.06 36.24 -4.45
N ASN A 490 -16.27 36.42 -5.74
CA ASN A 490 -17.28 35.70 -6.52
C ASN A 490 -16.57 35.18 -7.76
N LEU A 491 -16.16 33.92 -7.72
CA LEU A 491 -15.34 33.31 -8.76
C LEU A 491 -15.94 32.00 -9.22
N ALA A 492 -15.75 31.69 -10.50
CA ALA A 492 -16.10 30.43 -11.11
C ALA A 492 -14.88 29.85 -11.82
N TRP A 493 -14.62 28.57 -11.57
CA TRP A 493 -13.62 27.73 -12.21
C TRP A 493 -14.31 26.88 -13.26
N ALA A 494 -13.86 26.97 -14.50
CA ALA A 494 -14.25 26.09 -15.58
C ALA A 494 -13.07 25.17 -15.92
N THR A 495 -13.33 23.88 -16.03
CA THR A 495 -12.31 22.86 -16.30
C THR A 495 -11.64 23.12 -17.65
N ASP A 496 -10.31 23.09 -17.66
CA ASP A 496 -9.43 23.37 -18.79
C ASP A 496 -8.39 22.26 -18.92
N GLY A 497 -8.86 21.04 -19.22
CA GLY A 497 -8.02 19.85 -19.32
C GLY A 497 -8.77 18.57 -18.94
N THR A 498 -8.02 17.49 -18.78
CA THR A 498 -8.54 16.18 -18.35
C THR A 498 -8.45 16.09 -16.82
N PRO A 499 -9.56 15.88 -16.09
CA PRO A 499 -9.51 15.62 -14.66
C PRO A 499 -8.63 14.41 -14.31
N TYR A 500 -7.74 14.57 -13.34
CA TYR A 500 -6.77 13.54 -12.95
C TYR A 500 -7.06 13.00 -11.56
N LYS A 501 -7.35 11.70 -11.46
CA LYS A 501 -7.56 11.01 -10.17
C LYS A 501 -6.30 10.29 -9.73
N TYR A 502 -5.95 10.44 -8.46
CA TYR A 502 -4.81 9.75 -7.88
C TYR A 502 -5.11 8.26 -7.72
N ARG A 503 -4.10 7.42 -7.97
CA ARG A 503 -4.21 5.97 -7.76
C ARG A 503 -4.07 5.57 -6.29
N LEU A 504 -3.21 6.26 -5.55
CA LEU A 504 -2.79 5.86 -4.19
C LEU A 504 -3.67 6.46 -3.08
N THR A 505 -4.29 7.61 -3.32
CA THR A 505 -5.10 8.31 -2.33
C THR A 505 -6.37 8.82 -2.97
N THR A 506 -7.44 8.88 -2.18
CA THR A 506 -8.73 9.49 -2.51
C THR A 506 -8.59 11.01 -2.72
N ARG A 507 -8.20 11.41 -3.92
CA ARG A 507 -7.95 12.78 -4.38
C ARG A 507 -8.04 12.87 -5.90
N TYR A 508 -8.45 14.02 -6.40
CA TYR A 508 -8.25 14.38 -7.80
C TYR A 508 -7.77 15.84 -7.97
N GLU A 509 -7.27 16.15 -9.17
CA GLU A 509 -6.68 17.42 -9.56
C GLU A 509 -7.20 17.86 -10.93
N ILE A 510 -7.57 19.14 -11.08
CA ILE A 510 -8.19 19.64 -12.33
C ILE A 510 -7.66 21.05 -12.67
N PRO A 511 -6.98 21.21 -13.82
CA PRO A 511 -6.61 22.53 -14.33
C PRO A 511 -7.85 23.28 -14.79
N CYS A 512 -7.88 24.59 -14.56
CA CYS A 512 -9.05 25.42 -14.78
C CYS A 512 -8.71 26.79 -15.40
N THR A 513 -9.72 27.38 -16.02
CA THR A 513 -9.82 28.81 -16.24
C THR A 513 -10.75 29.43 -15.21
N VAL A 514 -10.42 30.63 -14.73
CA VAL A 514 -11.13 31.28 -13.62
C VAL A 514 -11.64 32.65 -14.05
N SER A 515 -12.90 32.96 -13.72
CA SER A 515 -13.54 34.24 -14.02
C SER A 515 -14.42 34.73 -12.89
N GLY A 516 -14.55 36.05 -12.75
CA GLY A 516 -15.42 36.70 -11.79
C GLY A 516 -14.83 37.97 -11.21
N THR A 517 -15.06 38.21 -9.93
CA THR A 517 -14.63 39.45 -9.25
C THR A 517 -14.11 39.18 -7.85
N VAL A 518 -13.07 39.91 -7.50
CA VAL A 518 -12.51 39.98 -6.14
C VAL A 518 -12.49 41.44 -5.71
N THR A 519 -12.92 41.73 -4.50
CA THR A 519 -12.86 43.08 -3.93
C THR A 519 -12.22 43.04 -2.55
N VAL A 520 -11.24 43.92 -2.32
CA VAL A 520 -10.63 44.17 -1.01
C VAL A 520 -10.81 45.65 -0.69
N ASN A 521 -11.56 45.95 0.37
CA ASN A 521 -12.06 47.29 0.69
C ASN A 521 -12.70 47.95 -0.54
N ASP A 522 -12.13 49.05 -1.05
CA ASP A 522 -12.63 49.80 -2.20
C ASP A 522 -12.01 49.35 -3.53
N THR A 523 -11.04 48.43 -3.52
CA THR A 523 -10.33 47.97 -4.71
C THR A 523 -10.99 46.71 -5.27
N THR A 524 -11.46 46.77 -6.52
CA THR A 524 -12.06 45.61 -7.21
C THR A 524 -11.20 45.17 -8.38
N TYR A 525 -10.93 43.87 -8.43
CA TYR A 525 -10.24 43.17 -9.50
C TYR A 525 -11.26 42.37 -10.30
N ARG A 526 -11.26 42.57 -11.61
CA ARG A 526 -12.06 41.76 -12.53
C ARG A 526 -11.18 40.65 -13.07
N VAL A 527 -11.50 39.41 -12.73
CA VAL A 527 -10.77 38.21 -13.16
C VAL A 527 -11.47 37.68 -14.41
N ASP A 528 -10.75 37.52 -15.52
CA ASP A 528 -11.31 37.12 -16.81
C ASP A 528 -10.48 36.02 -17.45
N SER A 529 -10.99 34.79 -17.38
CA SER A 529 -10.40 33.58 -17.95
C SER A 529 -8.91 33.38 -17.62
N VAL A 530 -8.52 33.63 -16.37
CA VAL A 530 -7.13 33.46 -15.91
C VAL A 530 -6.83 32.02 -15.50
N ARG A 531 -5.56 31.68 -15.30
CA ARG A 531 -5.15 30.31 -14.92
C ARG A 531 -5.48 30.00 -13.48
N GLY A 532 -5.88 28.75 -13.20
CA GLY A 532 -6.09 28.25 -11.86
C GLY A 532 -6.17 26.73 -11.81
N GLN A 533 -6.20 26.20 -10.60
CA GLN A 533 -6.34 24.79 -10.31
C GLN A 533 -7.49 24.58 -9.32
N ARG A 534 -8.13 23.41 -9.36
CA ARG A 534 -8.96 22.93 -8.26
C ARG A 534 -8.61 21.49 -7.92
N ASP A 535 -8.75 21.17 -6.64
CA ASP A 535 -8.54 19.83 -6.13
C ASP A 535 -9.56 19.50 -5.04
N HIS A 536 -9.83 18.21 -4.89
CA HIS A 536 -10.70 17.69 -3.84
C HIS A 536 -10.10 16.39 -3.34
N SER A 537 -10.08 16.24 -2.02
CA SER A 537 -9.56 15.06 -1.35
C SER A 537 -10.45 14.66 -0.19
N TRP A 538 -10.54 13.36 0.06
CA TRP A 538 -11.29 12.78 1.18
C TRP A 538 -10.49 11.64 1.81
N GLY A 539 -10.84 11.19 3.01
CA GLY A 539 -10.15 10.09 3.71
C GLY A 539 -9.15 10.55 4.77
N VAL A 540 -8.36 9.62 5.30
CA VAL A 540 -7.42 9.90 6.41
C VAL A 540 -6.29 10.83 5.96
N ARG A 541 -6.07 11.94 6.66
CA ARG A 541 -4.99 12.90 6.40
C ARG A 541 -4.35 13.37 7.69
N ASP A 542 -3.14 12.91 7.96
CA ASP A 542 -2.28 13.45 9.02
C ASP A 542 -1.34 14.50 8.42
N TRP A 543 -1.70 15.78 8.57
CA TRP A 543 -0.90 16.90 8.09
C TRP A 543 0.41 17.10 8.86
N TRP A 544 0.57 16.39 9.99
CA TRP A 544 1.66 16.56 10.95
C TRP A 544 2.69 15.42 10.92
N SER A 545 2.54 14.44 10.02
CA SER A 545 3.38 13.22 9.99
C SER A 545 4.42 13.19 8.87
N MET A 546 4.27 14.02 7.84
CA MET A 546 5.09 13.95 6.62
C MET A 546 5.26 15.30 5.94
N ASP A 547 6.43 15.58 5.40
CA ASP A 547 6.67 16.78 4.59
C ASP A 547 6.25 16.53 3.14
N TRP A 548 5.87 17.57 2.41
CA TRP A 548 5.64 17.45 0.97
C TRP A 548 5.78 18.78 0.26
N ILE A 549 5.96 18.72 -1.05
CA ILE A 549 5.77 19.83 -1.99
C ILE A 549 4.64 19.46 -2.94
N TRP A 550 3.78 20.43 -3.22
CA TRP A 550 2.72 20.37 -4.22
C TRP A 550 2.91 21.52 -5.20
N SER A 551 2.68 21.27 -6.48
CA SER A 551 2.68 22.30 -7.52
C SER A 551 1.53 22.11 -8.51
N ALA A 552 0.99 23.22 -8.97
CA ALA A 552 0.13 23.31 -10.16
C ALA A 552 0.59 24.49 -11.00
N LEU A 553 1.22 24.20 -12.14
CA LEU A 553 1.80 25.17 -13.07
C LEU A 553 1.09 25.11 -14.41
N HIS A 554 0.85 26.27 -15.00
CA HIS A 554 0.20 26.42 -16.30
C HIS A 554 1.13 27.24 -17.21
N LEU A 555 1.61 26.61 -18.27
CA LEU A 555 2.49 27.24 -19.25
C LEU A 555 1.69 27.99 -20.30
N ASP A 556 2.33 28.99 -20.91
CA ASP A 556 1.72 29.88 -21.91
C ASP A 556 1.32 29.14 -23.20
N ASP A 557 1.92 27.97 -23.47
CA ASP A 557 1.60 27.11 -24.61
C ASP A 557 0.36 26.23 -24.40
N GLY A 558 -0.27 26.29 -23.22
CA GLY A 558 -1.41 25.46 -22.84
C GLY A 558 -1.04 24.21 -22.05
N THR A 559 0.25 23.95 -21.80
CA THR A 559 0.66 22.82 -20.97
C THR A 559 0.25 23.04 -19.51
N HIS A 560 -0.30 22.01 -18.87
CA HIS A 560 -0.59 21.97 -17.44
C HIS A 560 0.28 20.92 -16.76
N LEU A 561 0.96 21.33 -15.68
CA LEU A 561 1.84 20.49 -14.90
C LEU A 561 1.31 20.47 -13.48
N HIS A 562 1.11 19.27 -12.96
CA HIS A 562 0.79 19.09 -11.56
C HIS A 562 1.74 18.05 -10.99
N GLY A 563 2.31 18.31 -9.82
CA GLY A 563 3.20 17.38 -9.17
C GLY A 563 3.15 17.48 -7.66
N VAL A 564 3.24 16.33 -7.02
CA VAL A 564 3.46 16.18 -5.60
C VAL A 564 4.71 15.35 -5.39
N ASN A 565 5.52 15.75 -4.42
CA ASN A 565 6.59 14.93 -3.88
C ASN A 565 6.43 14.86 -2.36
N ILE A 566 6.07 13.69 -1.85
CA ILE A 566 5.85 13.44 -0.43
C ILE A 566 7.08 12.76 0.17
N ARG A 567 7.44 13.22 1.36
CA ARG A 567 8.69 12.90 2.07
C ARG A 567 8.34 12.42 3.47
N ILE A 568 8.19 11.11 3.60
CA ILE A 568 7.96 10.45 4.90
C ILE A 568 9.31 10.10 5.53
N PRO A 569 9.57 10.48 6.79
CA PRO A 569 10.79 10.09 7.48
C PRO A 569 10.99 8.56 7.49
N GLY A 570 12.13 8.09 7.01
CA GLY A 570 12.47 6.66 6.99
C GLY A 570 11.93 5.85 5.81
N ALA A 571 11.17 6.47 4.89
CA ALA A 571 10.68 5.83 3.67
C ALA A 571 11.20 6.55 2.41
N PRO A 572 11.26 5.87 1.25
CA PRO A 572 11.51 6.52 -0.03
C PRO A 572 10.47 7.63 -0.29
N ALA A 573 10.92 8.73 -0.90
CA ALA A 573 10.00 9.77 -1.34
C ALA A 573 9.11 9.23 -2.46
N PHE A 574 7.84 9.63 -2.47
CA PHE A 574 6.91 9.22 -3.52
C PHE A 574 6.36 10.42 -4.26
N SER A 575 6.11 10.23 -5.55
CA SER A 575 5.64 11.27 -6.45
C SER A 575 4.36 10.87 -7.15
N ILE A 576 3.49 11.86 -7.34
CA ILE A 576 2.21 11.71 -8.04
C ILE A 576 2.01 12.99 -8.84
N GLY A 577 1.50 12.89 -10.06
CA GLY A 577 1.22 14.08 -10.84
C GLY A 577 0.93 13.78 -12.30
N TYR A 578 0.72 14.84 -13.07
CA TYR A 578 0.53 14.76 -14.50
C TYR A 578 1.29 15.86 -15.24
N LEU A 579 1.57 15.57 -16.51
CA LEU A 579 1.80 16.55 -17.56
C LEU A 579 0.64 16.42 -18.55
N GLN A 580 -0.05 17.53 -18.82
CA GLN A 580 -1.10 17.62 -19.83
C GLN A 580 -0.68 18.63 -20.89
N ASP A 581 -0.55 18.19 -22.13
CA ASP A 581 -0.25 19.04 -23.29
C ASP A 581 -1.17 18.70 -24.46
N ALA A 582 -0.78 19.09 -25.67
CA ALA A 582 -1.56 18.83 -26.89
C ALA A 582 -1.66 17.33 -27.24
N ASP A 583 -0.73 16.50 -26.75
CA ASP A 583 -0.69 15.05 -27.03
C ASP A 583 -1.52 14.25 -26.00
N GLY A 584 -1.87 14.86 -24.86
CA GLY A 584 -2.79 14.30 -23.87
C GLY A 584 -2.25 14.36 -22.43
N LEU A 585 -2.82 13.54 -21.56
CA LEU A 585 -2.39 13.41 -20.15
C LEU A 585 -1.36 12.29 -20.02
N THR A 586 -0.18 12.64 -19.52
CA THR A 586 0.89 11.72 -19.14
C THR A 586 1.04 11.71 -17.62
N GLU A 587 0.94 10.55 -16.99
CA GLU A 587 1.21 10.42 -15.55
C GLU A 587 2.70 10.58 -15.24
N LEU A 588 3.00 11.30 -14.17
CA LEU A 588 4.37 11.48 -13.69
C LEU A 588 4.78 10.32 -12.78
N HIS A 589 6.00 9.84 -12.98
CA HIS A 589 6.65 8.86 -12.11
C HIS A 589 7.50 9.54 -11.04
N THR A 590 8.10 10.68 -11.38
CA THR A 590 9.05 11.37 -10.50
C THR A 590 8.82 12.87 -10.54
N VAL A 591 8.74 13.46 -9.35
CA VAL A 591 8.76 14.91 -9.14
C VAL A 591 9.91 15.20 -8.18
N HIS A 592 10.91 15.94 -8.66
CA HIS A 592 12.01 16.38 -7.84
C HIS A 592 11.92 17.87 -7.61
N SER A 593 12.24 18.31 -6.39
CA SER A 593 12.34 19.74 -6.13
C SER A 593 13.62 20.10 -5.38
N ARG A 594 14.04 21.35 -5.60
CA ARG A 594 15.05 22.02 -4.79
C ARG A 594 14.47 23.36 -4.40
N GLU A 595 14.51 23.67 -3.12
CA GLU A 595 13.89 24.88 -2.59
C GLU A 595 14.77 25.50 -1.50
N SER A 596 14.66 26.82 -1.36
CA SER A 596 15.25 27.53 -0.23
C SER A 596 14.21 28.38 0.47
N PHE A 597 14.35 28.50 1.78
CA PHE A 597 13.47 29.27 2.65
C PHE A 597 14.27 30.37 3.34
N ASP A 598 13.62 31.50 3.57
CA ASP A 598 14.11 32.54 4.47
C ASP A 598 13.93 32.09 5.93
N VAL A 599 14.59 32.81 6.85
CA VAL A 599 14.55 32.57 8.29
C VAL A 599 13.14 32.72 8.88
N ASN A 600 12.26 33.45 8.19
CA ASN A 600 10.86 33.63 8.57
C ASN A 600 9.95 32.47 8.13
N GLY A 601 10.49 31.47 7.44
CA GLY A 601 9.77 30.28 6.98
C GLY A 601 9.13 30.39 5.60
N LEU A 602 9.23 31.55 4.93
CA LEU A 602 8.72 31.75 3.57
C LEU A 602 9.72 31.28 2.50
N PRO A 603 9.25 30.69 1.38
CA PRO A 603 10.10 30.26 0.28
C PRO A 603 10.69 31.47 -0.46
N LEU A 604 11.97 31.35 -0.85
CA LEU A 604 12.69 32.36 -1.63
C LEU A 604 12.74 32.01 -3.12
N ASN A 605 13.13 30.77 -3.40
CA ASN A 605 13.20 30.21 -4.75
C ASN A 605 12.97 28.70 -4.70
N ALA A 606 12.49 28.16 -5.82
CA ALA A 606 12.41 26.73 -6.01
C ALA A 606 12.65 26.34 -7.47
N THR A 607 13.06 25.10 -7.67
CA THR A 607 13.04 24.42 -8.96
C THR A 607 12.25 23.13 -8.79
N VAL A 608 11.31 22.86 -9.69
CA VAL A 608 10.53 21.61 -9.71
C VAL A 608 10.74 20.94 -11.05
N ALA A 609 11.15 19.67 -11.05
CA ALA A 609 11.40 18.86 -12.23
C ALA A 609 10.40 17.69 -12.29
N TYR A 610 9.82 17.47 -13.47
CA TYR A 610 8.76 16.52 -13.73
C TYR A 610 9.23 15.45 -14.72
N GLN A 611 9.00 14.18 -14.40
CA GLN A 611 9.33 13.04 -15.26
C GLN A 611 8.19 12.01 -15.31
N PRO A 612 7.85 11.45 -16.49
CA PRO A 612 8.41 11.76 -17.81
C PRO A 612 8.00 13.16 -18.32
N GLY A 613 8.63 13.63 -19.41
CA GLY A 613 8.41 14.96 -19.99
C GLY A 613 9.60 15.93 -19.90
N GLU A 614 10.59 15.60 -19.05
CA GLU A 614 11.86 16.35 -18.89
C GLU A 614 11.69 17.86 -18.64
N VAL A 615 10.57 18.26 -18.03
CA VAL A 615 10.30 19.67 -17.73
C VAL A 615 10.91 20.03 -16.38
N ALA A 616 11.86 20.96 -16.38
CA ALA A 616 12.38 21.59 -15.16
C ALA A 616 11.95 23.05 -15.11
N ALA A 617 11.13 23.38 -14.11
CA ALA A 617 10.52 24.69 -13.90
C ALA A 617 11.25 25.46 -12.78
N GLU A 618 11.82 26.61 -13.11
CA GLU A 618 12.30 27.60 -12.14
C GLU A 618 11.12 28.45 -11.65
N ILE A 619 10.98 28.55 -10.33
CA ILE A 619 9.86 29.20 -9.65
C ILE A 619 10.34 30.55 -9.11
N GLU A 620 9.82 31.64 -9.69
CA GLU A 620 10.03 33.01 -9.22
C GLU A 620 8.80 33.47 -8.42
N VAL A 621 8.95 33.58 -7.11
CA VAL A 621 7.88 33.95 -6.18
C VAL A 621 7.37 35.36 -6.46
N ARG A 622 6.05 35.53 -6.57
CA ARG A 622 5.40 36.83 -6.80
C ARG A 622 4.44 37.23 -5.69
N GLY A 623 3.83 36.27 -5.01
CA GLY A 623 2.99 36.52 -3.84
C GLY A 623 3.05 35.35 -2.85
N GLN A 624 2.87 35.66 -1.57
CA GLN A 624 2.97 34.73 -0.45
C GLN A 624 1.63 34.67 0.30
N ALA A 625 1.03 33.49 0.39
CA ALA A 625 -0.24 33.28 1.10
C ALA A 625 -0.16 32.01 1.98
N PRO A 626 0.71 32.01 3.01
CA PRO A 626 0.96 30.83 3.82
C PRO A 626 -0.15 30.60 4.87
N VAL A 627 -0.29 29.37 5.36
CA VAL A 627 -1.13 29.06 6.54
C VAL A 627 -0.38 28.19 7.54
N ARG A 628 -0.88 28.13 8.78
CA ARG A 628 -0.31 27.34 9.86
C ARG A 628 -1.38 26.46 10.50
N LEU A 629 -1.13 25.16 10.53
CA LEU A 629 -1.99 24.20 11.20
C LEU A 629 -1.39 23.76 12.53
N VAL A 630 -2.24 23.70 13.56
CA VAL A 630 -1.88 23.24 14.90
C VAL A 630 -2.79 22.08 15.27
N ALA A 631 -2.20 20.93 15.58
CA ALA A 631 -2.93 19.76 16.07
C ALA A 631 -3.41 19.99 17.51
N ALA A 632 -4.39 19.22 17.95
CA ALA A 632 -4.88 19.25 19.33
C ALA A 632 -3.79 18.91 20.37
N ASP A 633 -2.79 18.12 19.97
CA ASP A 633 -1.63 17.75 20.78
C ASP A 633 -0.49 18.80 20.75
N GLY A 634 -0.64 19.87 19.97
CA GLY A 634 0.32 20.97 19.86
C GLY A 634 1.32 20.84 18.71
N ARG A 635 1.34 19.73 17.96
CA ARG A 635 2.17 19.62 16.75
C ARG A 635 1.82 20.72 15.76
N VAL A 636 2.84 21.27 15.10
CA VAL A 636 2.70 22.39 14.16
C VAL A 636 3.17 21.95 12.79
N SER A 637 2.31 22.18 11.80
CA SER A 637 2.71 22.14 10.40
C SER A 637 2.50 23.51 9.75
N GLN A 638 3.52 23.95 9.01
CA GLN A 638 3.47 25.18 8.22
C GLN A 638 3.23 24.84 6.76
N PHE A 639 2.34 25.62 6.15
CA PHE A 639 1.97 25.51 4.74
C PHE A 639 2.38 26.79 4.01
N PRO A 640 3.68 27.06 3.77
CA PRO A 640 4.05 28.13 2.86
C PRO A 640 3.45 27.85 1.49
N ARG A 641 2.74 28.81 0.94
CA ARG A 641 2.15 28.73 -0.39
C ARG A 641 2.40 30.01 -1.15
N VAL A 642 2.84 29.88 -2.39
CA VAL A 642 3.16 31.01 -3.27
C VAL A 642 2.51 30.86 -4.61
N TRP A 643 2.09 31.99 -5.18
CA TRP A 643 1.96 32.06 -6.62
C TRP A 643 3.24 32.62 -7.22
N ALA A 644 3.60 32.09 -8.38
CA ALA A 644 4.87 32.34 -9.01
C ALA A 644 4.71 32.50 -10.52
N THR A 645 5.66 33.22 -11.10
CA THR A 645 5.98 33.09 -12.53
C THR A 645 6.96 31.95 -12.71
N VAL A 646 6.82 31.23 -13.82
CA VAL A 646 7.59 30.03 -14.12
C VAL A 646 8.39 30.24 -15.38
N ARG A 647 9.63 29.75 -15.36
CA ARG A 647 10.45 29.60 -16.57
C ARG A 647 11.01 28.19 -16.62
N THR A 648 10.81 27.50 -17.74
CA THR A 648 11.34 26.15 -17.93
C THR A 648 12.71 26.19 -18.59
N ALA A 649 13.50 25.12 -18.40
CA ALA A 649 14.83 24.98 -19.01
C ALA A 649 14.81 25.02 -20.56
N ASP A 650 13.71 24.59 -21.18
CA ASP A 650 13.47 24.66 -22.63
C ASP A 650 12.97 26.03 -23.12
N GLY A 651 12.81 27.01 -22.21
CA GLY A 651 12.52 28.40 -22.54
C GLY A 651 11.04 28.80 -22.53
N ARG A 652 10.13 27.92 -22.11
CA ARG A 652 8.70 28.26 -21.93
C ARG A 652 8.47 29.08 -20.66
N GLY A 653 7.44 29.91 -20.72
CA GLY A 653 6.95 30.73 -19.61
C GLY A 653 5.62 30.23 -19.08
N GLY A 654 5.27 30.62 -17.87
CA GLY A 654 3.97 30.30 -17.28
C GLY A 654 3.77 30.90 -15.91
N VAL A 655 2.70 30.47 -15.26
CA VAL A 655 2.31 30.86 -13.90
C VAL A 655 1.79 29.67 -13.13
N GLY A 656 1.71 29.77 -11.81
CA GLY A 656 1.07 28.72 -11.02
C GLY A 656 1.28 28.89 -9.53
N TRP A 657 0.85 27.87 -8.79
CA TRP A 657 0.97 27.79 -7.35
C TRP A 657 1.94 26.68 -6.95
N VAL A 658 2.71 26.95 -5.90
CA VAL A 658 3.57 25.95 -5.23
C VAL A 658 3.32 26.05 -3.73
N GLU A 659 3.12 24.90 -3.09
CA GLU A 659 2.83 24.77 -1.67
C GLU A 659 3.78 23.74 -1.06
N TRP A 660 4.18 23.99 0.19
CA TRP A 660 4.99 23.05 0.96
C TRP A 660 4.28 22.73 2.26
N ASN A 661 4.29 21.47 2.71
CA ASN A 661 4.00 21.11 4.09
C ASN A 661 5.30 20.86 4.82
N ARG A 662 5.47 21.59 5.93
CA ARG A 662 6.70 21.57 6.73
C ARG A 662 6.35 21.32 8.17
N ASN A 663 6.67 20.11 8.64
CA ASN A 663 6.48 19.74 10.02
C ASN A 663 7.62 20.32 10.85
N LEU A 664 7.25 21.25 11.73
CA LEU A 664 8.15 21.71 12.76
C LEU A 664 8.08 20.67 13.87
N GLY A 665 8.95 19.66 13.83
CA GLY A 665 9.02 18.63 14.88
C GLY A 665 9.24 19.26 16.26
N ASP A 666 9.17 18.44 17.32
CA ASP A 666 9.62 18.82 18.67
C ASP A 666 11.11 19.18 18.64
N LYS A 667 11.44 20.40 18.19
CA LYS A 667 12.74 21.01 18.42
C LYS A 667 12.71 21.59 19.82
N ALA A 668 12.75 20.69 20.80
CA ALA A 668 13.14 20.94 22.18
C ALA A 668 14.19 19.91 22.59
#